data_AF-A0A2N5GP81-F1
#
_entry.id   AF-A0A2N5GP81-F1
#
_cell.length_a   1.000
_cell.length_b   1.000
_cell.length_c   1.000
_cell.angle_alpha   90.00
_cell.angle_beta   90.00
_cell.angle_gamma   90.00
#
_symmetry.space_group_name_H-M   'P 1'
#
loop_
_entity.id
_entity.type
_entity.pdbx_description
1 polymer ?
#
loop_
_entity_poly.entity_id
_entity_poly.type
_entity_poly.pdbx_seq_one_letter_code
_entity_poly.pdbx_strand_id
1 'polypeptide(L)'
;MLELRSNRLSNLLVFLLRANAIMAGIYTVSQIIFLINEHFYMDYAYSIGSFTYAFYLMLFFVIAVLFFIWIYRVHQDLRQLDSAYPLAPKDAAMIMIPPLSIAGLAYTYIKVARFFKKYEILTGKAGRKLLWLTGSIYGLIAANSIIRFYEDNISFAISGLLMILSCSVYLIVTRVVQKGIIVLASNEEELARIKRLEAEAAAALESAAEQSTARVDTGEELDVKEGPVEEQSIQVVKYPFLSILVKARLTIRQLTSGEQKSRVLPIAMLNGIITLFTSLISSEYPSPWSWFPTLMMIVLLGALAGIALLYIYGFLFFIAGKPIKGKASQKEIRTAYAWMNIPSFWAFFAWLPAIAFFPEQLFTGQLLTQESNIFLTLILLCASLFYSVGLCWSIVLLMIGLSEVQRFSIWKAILNILIAAIPFILIGIITAVSSVGEDVGSNGEDIYFEEEEAGLNSEGIGLYEEEDLVRLPYGYLAYNKIDYLGSSDLLSVDLARTYISDAHNWISPFGYGWYFSYYHYLEQQDEQSIGEIRGDYYLYVYELQNQSLASKEEYILPASPDYKLTKLAENAYRIDLPSGFQYTFNGVKSETDPDGGRLMSIHHQQGSAVSLEYDDKGRLTRAAKQDGTFAEFHYTGELITSVVDETGNEIRYEYLNNELRTVRFPDGASETYEYDAFHRLKVVHAVDGTTYEYSYEKTRNRVAGIKRNGHHLFSYKYLENEVVQYDAQDRKTRYIYDDNKNLIKTIDHNGREITN
;
A
#
# COMPACT_ATOMS: atom_id res chain seq x y z
N MET A 1 30.20 -37.17 -24.27
CA MET A 1 29.85 -35.98 -23.46
C MET A 1 28.57 -36.28 -22.71
N LEU A 2 28.63 -36.33 -21.38
CA LEU A 2 27.46 -36.38 -20.51
C LEU A 2 26.47 -35.26 -20.88
N GLU A 3 25.20 -35.62 -21.13
CA GLU A 3 24.18 -34.63 -21.43
C GLU A 3 23.72 -33.94 -20.13
N LEU A 4 24.40 -32.85 -19.77
CA LEU A 4 24.10 -32.06 -18.58
C LEU A 4 22.72 -31.39 -18.72
N ARG A 5 21.73 -31.91 -17.97
CA ARG A 5 20.35 -31.39 -18.00
C ARG A 5 20.24 -30.00 -17.39
N SER A 6 21.11 -29.68 -16.43
CA SER A 6 21.22 -28.33 -15.85
C SER A 6 21.65 -27.28 -16.87
N ASN A 7 22.39 -27.64 -17.92
CA ASN A 7 22.96 -26.69 -18.88
C ASN A 7 21.88 -25.97 -19.71
N ARG A 8 20.85 -26.71 -20.17
CA ARG A 8 19.72 -26.13 -20.92
C ARG A 8 18.92 -25.15 -20.04
N LEU A 9 18.68 -25.52 -18.79
CA LEU A 9 18.01 -24.66 -17.80
C LEU A 9 18.84 -23.42 -17.44
N SER A 10 20.17 -23.55 -17.34
CA SER A 10 21.07 -22.42 -17.12
C SER A 10 20.94 -21.37 -18.23
N ASN A 11 20.89 -21.81 -19.50
CA ASN A 11 20.76 -20.89 -20.63
C ASN A 11 19.40 -20.16 -20.62
N LEU A 12 18.31 -20.88 -20.33
CA LEU A 12 16.98 -20.29 -20.19
C LEU A 12 16.94 -19.28 -19.04
N LEU A 13 17.48 -19.64 -17.86
CA LEU A 13 17.54 -18.74 -16.71
C LEU A 13 18.36 -17.49 -17.00
N VAL A 14 19.52 -17.61 -17.66
CA VAL A 14 20.32 -16.45 -18.06
C VAL A 14 19.56 -15.54 -19.00
N PHE A 15 18.82 -16.09 -19.95
CA PHE A 15 17.98 -15.30 -20.86
C PHE A 15 16.91 -14.53 -20.09
N LEU A 16 16.16 -15.22 -19.22
CA LEU A 16 15.09 -14.60 -18.43
C LEU A 16 15.63 -13.57 -17.42
N LEU A 17 16.75 -13.85 -16.75
CA LEU A 17 17.40 -12.90 -15.83
C LEU A 17 17.88 -11.63 -16.55
N ARG A 18 18.35 -11.74 -17.80
CA ARG A 18 18.68 -10.56 -18.61
C ARG A 18 17.45 -9.74 -18.96
N ALA A 19 16.39 -10.41 -19.41
CA ALA A 19 15.12 -9.74 -19.68
C ALA A 19 14.59 -9.03 -18.42
N ASN A 20 14.66 -9.69 -17.25
CA ASN A 20 14.21 -9.12 -15.99
C ASN A 20 15.09 -7.95 -15.52
N ALA A 21 16.40 -8.00 -15.75
CA ALA A 21 17.31 -6.88 -15.47
C ALA A 21 17.01 -5.66 -16.34
N ILE A 22 16.64 -5.87 -17.62
CA ILE A 22 16.24 -4.78 -18.51
C ILE A 22 14.95 -4.12 -17.99
N MET A 23 13.96 -4.91 -17.59
CA MET A 23 12.70 -4.39 -17.02
C MET A 23 12.95 -3.59 -15.74
N ALA A 24 13.78 -4.12 -14.84
CA ALA A 24 14.21 -3.38 -13.65
C ALA A 24 14.91 -2.06 -14.01
N GLY A 25 15.78 -2.07 -15.03
CA GLY A 25 16.45 -0.86 -15.52
C GLY A 25 15.49 0.21 -16.02
N ILE A 26 14.51 -0.17 -16.85
CA ILE A 26 13.50 0.77 -17.38
C ILE A 26 12.65 1.32 -16.23
N TYR A 27 12.23 0.47 -15.29
CA TYR A 27 11.49 0.89 -14.10
C TYR A 27 12.30 1.88 -13.26
N THR A 28 13.58 1.62 -12.99
CA THR A 28 14.43 2.54 -12.23
C THR A 28 14.58 3.89 -12.93
N VAL A 29 14.77 3.91 -14.26
CA VAL A 29 14.81 5.18 -15.02
C VAL A 29 13.49 5.92 -14.88
N SER A 30 12.36 5.21 -14.97
CA SER A 30 11.03 5.77 -14.76
C SER A 30 10.89 6.40 -13.36
N GLN A 31 11.38 5.75 -12.30
CA GLN A 31 11.39 6.33 -10.94
C GLN A 31 12.36 7.52 -10.78
N ILE A 32 13.49 7.53 -11.49
CA ILE A 32 14.39 8.69 -11.52
C ILE A 32 13.73 9.87 -12.22
N ILE A 33 12.98 9.63 -13.29
CA ILE A 33 12.21 10.67 -13.97
C ILE A 33 11.18 11.28 -13.01
N PHE A 34 10.46 10.44 -12.26
CA PHE A 34 9.55 10.90 -11.20
C PHE A 34 10.25 11.80 -10.17
N LEU A 35 11.44 11.41 -9.70
CA LEU A 35 12.24 12.23 -8.77
C LEU A 35 12.71 13.58 -9.35
N ILE A 36 12.93 13.66 -10.66
CA ILE A 36 13.42 14.89 -11.32
C ILE A 36 12.26 15.81 -11.68
N ASN A 37 11.15 15.24 -12.18
CA ASN A 37 9.99 15.97 -12.63
C ASN A 37 8.76 15.07 -12.58
N GLU A 38 7.96 15.28 -11.53
CA GLU A 38 6.75 14.50 -11.26
C GLU A 38 5.67 14.67 -12.34
N HIS A 39 5.41 15.90 -12.78
CA HIS A 39 4.42 16.14 -13.85
C HIS A 39 4.77 15.43 -15.15
N PHE A 40 6.02 15.54 -15.62
CA PHE A 40 6.47 14.83 -16.83
C PHE A 40 6.36 13.31 -16.65
N TYR A 41 6.63 12.81 -15.44
CA TYR A 41 6.46 11.40 -15.15
C TYR A 41 4.99 10.97 -15.30
N MET A 42 4.06 11.71 -14.70
CA MET A 42 2.63 11.39 -14.75
C MET A 42 2.10 11.41 -16.18
N ASP A 43 2.47 12.41 -16.97
CA ASP A 43 1.97 12.57 -18.34
C ASP A 43 2.51 11.52 -19.32
N TYR A 44 3.80 11.14 -19.19
CA TYR A 44 4.50 10.42 -20.25
C TYR A 44 5.16 9.10 -19.81
N ALA A 45 5.52 8.95 -18.53
CA ALA A 45 6.35 7.85 -18.07
C ALA A 45 5.63 6.87 -17.12
N TYR A 46 4.53 7.26 -16.48
CA TYR A 46 3.81 6.45 -15.49
C TYR A 46 3.31 5.13 -16.07
N SER A 47 2.64 5.17 -17.22
CA SER A 47 2.12 3.97 -17.90
C SER A 47 3.23 2.97 -18.25
N ILE A 48 4.38 3.47 -18.71
CA ILE A 48 5.57 2.67 -19.03
C ILE A 48 6.18 2.10 -17.75
N GLY A 49 6.30 2.90 -16.69
CA GLY A 49 6.81 2.48 -15.38
C GLY A 49 5.97 1.37 -14.76
N SER A 50 4.65 1.56 -14.70
CA SER A 50 3.71 0.58 -14.16
C SER A 50 3.70 -0.72 -14.97
N PHE A 51 3.66 -0.63 -16.30
CA PHE A 51 3.73 -1.81 -17.16
C PHE A 51 5.03 -2.59 -16.98
N THR A 52 6.17 -1.89 -16.95
CA THR A 52 7.49 -2.54 -16.80
C THR A 52 7.65 -3.18 -15.43
N TYR A 53 7.11 -2.58 -14.37
CA TYR A 53 7.08 -3.17 -13.03
C TYR A 53 6.22 -4.44 -12.97
N ALA A 54 5.01 -4.41 -13.53
CA ALA A 54 4.14 -5.58 -13.59
C ALA A 54 4.80 -6.74 -14.38
N PHE A 55 5.45 -6.42 -15.50
CA PHE A 55 6.17 -7.42 -16.30
C PHE A 55 7.41 -7.96 -15.59
N TYR A 56 8.14 -7.10 -14.85
CA TYR A 56 9.24 -7.53 -13.97
C TYR A 56 8.75 -8.55 -12.93
N LEU A 57 7.64 -8.26 -12.23
CA LEU A 57 7.09 -9.17 -11.22
C LEU A 57 6.69 -10.51 -11.83
N MET A 58 6.04 -10.49 -12.99
CA MET A 58 5.69 -11.71 -13.72
C MET A 58 6.93 -12.56 -14.04
N LEU A 59 7.97 -11.95 -14.61
CA LEU A 59 9.24 -12.63 -14.90
C LEU A 59 9.92 -13.13 -13.63
N PHE A 60 9.91 -12.35 -12.55
CA PHE A 60 10.49 -12.72 -11.26
C PHE A 60 9.91 -14.03 -10.73
N PHE A 61 8.58 -14.19 -10.74
CA PHE A 61 7.95 -15.44 -10.28
C PHE A 61 8.30 -16.63 -11.18
N VAL A 62 8.31 -16.45 -12.50
CA VAL A 62 8.71 -17.51 -13.44
C VAL A 62 10.17 -17.92 -13.21
N ILE A 63 11.06 -16.94 -13.04
CA ILE A 63 12.47 -17.15 -12.74
C ILE A 63 12.61 -17.89 -11.42
N ALA A 64 11.92 -17.48 -10.36
CA ALA A 64 11.97 -18.13 -9.05
C ALA A 64 11.63 -19.62 -9.13
N VAL A 65 10.55 -19.97 -9.83
CA VAL A 65 10.15 -21.38 -10.03
C VAL A 65 11.21 -22.15 -10.83
N LEU A 66 11.66 -21.60 -11.96
CA LEU A 66 12.69 -22.23 -12.79
C LEU A 66 14.01 -22.40 -12.04
N PHE A 67 14.31 -21.48 -11.13
CA PHE A 67 15.51 -21.48 -10.33
C PHE A 67 15.54 -22.64 -9.32
N PHE A 68 14.43 -22.92 -8.64
CA PHE A 68 14.30 -24.10 -7.78
C PHE A 68 14.46 -25.41 -8.57
N ILE A 69 13.91 -25.45 -9.77
CA ILE A 69 14.06 -26.61 -10.67
C ILE A 69 15.52 -26.75 -11.11
N TRP A 70 16.15 -25.64 -11.48
CA TRP A 70 17.52 -25.59 -11.93
C TRP A 70 18.50 -26.01 -10.84
N ILE A 71 18.37 -25.48 -9.62
CA ILE A 71 19.28 -25.82 -8.52
C ILE A 71 19.19 -27.30 -8.16
N TYR A 72 17.97 -27.86 -8.16
CA TYR A 72 17.79 -29.30 -8.00
C TYR A 72 18.53 -30.10 -9.08
N ARG A 73 18.42 -29.68 -10.36
CA ARG A 73 19.13 -30.32 -11.47
C ARG A 73 20.64 -30.17 -11.37
N VAL A 74 21.15 -29.02 -10.91
CA VAL A 74 22.57 -28.81 -10.63
C VAL A 74 23.07 -29.87 -9.64
N HIS A 75 22.36 -30.11 -8.54
CA HIS A 75 22.76 -31.14 -7.59
C HIS A 75 22.72 -32.55 -8.17
N GLN A 76 21.72 -32.86 -9.00
CA GLN A 76 21.66 -34.16 -9.69
C GLN A 76 22.86 -34.36 -10.63
N ASP A 77 23.19 -33.35 -11.43
CA ASP A 77 24.31 -33.41 -12.37
C ASP A 77 25.66 -33.49 -11.63
N LEU A 78 25.82 -32.75 -10.53
CA LEU A 78 27.02 -32.84 -9.67
C LEU A 78 27.17 -34.23 -9.05
N ARG A 79 26.07 -34.89 -8.65
CA ARG A 79 26.10 -36.26 -8.13
C ARG A 79 26.40 -37.30 -9.20
N GLN A 80 26.00 -37.05 -10.46
CA GLN A 80 26.42 -37.88 -11.58
C GLN A 80 27.93 -37.77 -11.83
N LEU A 81 28.48 -36.56 -11.71
CA LEU A 81 29.92 -36.33 -11.84
C LEU A 81 30.72 -36.90 -10.66
N ASP A 82 30.17 -36.88 -9.44
CA ASP A 82 30.79 -37.46 -8.25
C ASP A 82 29.72 -38.06 -7.32
N SER A 83 29.69 -39.39 -7.21
CA SER A 83 28.72 -40.10 -6.38
C SER A 83 28.84 -39.78 -4.89
N ALA A 84 30.01 -39.29 -4.44
CA ALA A 84 30.26 -38.81 -3.09
C ALA A 84 29.61 -37.44 -2.80
N TYR A 85 29.04 -36.77 -3.80
CA TYR A 85 28.30 -35.53 -3.60
C TYR A 85 27.11 -35.75 -2.63
N PRO A 86 27.08 -35.08 -1.46
CA PRO A 86 26.09 -35.36 -0.43
C PRO A 86 24.72 -34.86 -0.86
N LEU A 87 23.85 -35.78 -1.25
CA LEU A 87 22.48 -35.50 -1.67
C LEU A 87 21.55 -36.17 -0.65
N ALA A 88 21.47 -35.62 0.56
CA ALA A 88 20.53 -36.14 1.56
C ALA A 88 19.09 -35.75 1.16
N PRO A 89 18.10 -36.62 1.38
CA PRO A 89 16.68 -36.25 1.24
C PRO A 89 16.30 -35.03 2.08
N LYS A 90 16.96 -34.85 3.23
CA LYS A 90 16.82 -33.68 4.12
C LYS A 90 17.38 -32.39 3.50
N ASP A 91 18.49 -32.47 2.77
CA ASP A 91 19.13 -31.32 2.13
C ASP A 91 18.35 -30.85 0.90
N ALA A 92 17.76 -31.79 0.14
CA ALA A 92 16.85 -31.48 -0.96
C ALA A 92 15.54 -30.83 -0.45
N ALA A 93 15.08 -31.19 0.76
CA ALA A 93 13.93 -30.55 1.40
C ALA A 93 14.27 -29.13 1.92
N MET A 94 15.46 -28.91 2.50
CA MET A 94 15.93 -27.58 2.92
C MET A 94 16.03 -26.57 1.76
N ILE A 95 16.36 -27.03 0.56
CA ILE A 95 16.33 -26.21 -0.67
C ILE A 95 14.91 -25.76 -1.02
N MET A 96 13.90 -26.56 -0.67
CA MET A 96 12.51 -26.32 -1.04
C MET A 96 11.73 -25.53 0.03
N ILE A 97 12.07 -25.66 1.33
CA ILE A 97 11.35 -25.06 2.48
C ILE A 97 11.76 -23.58 2.66
N PRO A 98 10.91 -22.57 2.38
CA PRO A 98 11.26 -21.15 2.33
C PRO A 98 11.88 -20.49 3.58
N PRO A 99 11.54 -20.86 4.84
CA PRO A 99 12.24 -20.30 6.01
C PRO A 99 13.69 -20.79 6.03
N LEU A 100 13.85 -22.02 5.59
CA LEU A 100 15.14 -22.66 5.39
C LEU A 100 15.70 -22.38 3.99
N SER A 101 15.03 -21.66 3.07
CA SER A 101 15.50 -21.45 1.70
C SER A 101 16.11 -20.07 1.50
N ILE A 102 15.80 -19.05 2.28
CA ILE A 102 16.62 -17.83 2.29
C ILE A 102 17.98 -18.17 2.94
N ALA A 103 17.95 -18.85 4.09
CA ALA A 103 19.13 -19.46 4.71
C ALA A 103 19.74 -20.59 3.84
N GLY A 104 18.88 -21.35 3.15
CA GLY A 104 19.24 -22.56 2.42
C GLY A 104 19.70 -22.33 0.99
N LEU A 105 19.30 -21.25 0.32
CA LEU A 105 19.87 -20.86 -0.97
C LEU A 105 21.35 -20.56 -0.78
N ALA A 106 21.69 -19.76 0.24
CA ALA A 106 23.09 -19.47 0.55
C ALA A 106 23.82 -20.74 1.00
N TYR A 107 23.23 -21.57 1.87
CA TYR A 107 23.82 -22.86 2.24
C TYR A 107 24.06 -23.76 1.00
N THR A 108 23.12 -23.76 0.06
CA THR A 108 23.18 -24.50 -1.20
C THR A 108 24.34 -24.02 -2.06
N TYR A 109 24.51 -22.71 -2.20
CA TYR A 109 25.66 -22.15 -2.89
C TYR A 109 26.97 -22.40 -2.16
N ILE A 110 27.02 -22.24 -0.85
CA ILE A 110 28.19 -22.60 -0.04
C ILE A 110 28.56 -24.06 -0.28
N LYS A 111 27.58 -24.96 -0.40
CA LYS A 111 27.80 -26.39 -0.66
C LYS A 111 28.35 -26.65 -2.06
N VAL A 112 27.75 -26.04 -3.10
CA VAL A 112 28.28 -26.10 -4.48
C VAL A 112 29.68 -25.48 -4.55
N ALA A 113 29.91 -24.37 -3.85
CA ALA A 113 31.18 -23.67 -3.80
C ALA A 113 32.28 -24.50 -3.13
N ARG A 114 31.97 -25.12 -1.99
CA ARG A 114 32.88 -26.04 -1.29
C ARG A 114 33.22 -27.25 -2.16
N PHE A 115 32.23 -27.79 -2.87
CA PHE A 115 32.46 -28.87 -3.83
C PHE A 115 33.39 -28.43 -4.98
N PHE A 116 33.18 -27.25 -5.57
CA PHE A 116 34.09 -26.71 -6.58
C PHE A 116 35.48 -26.40 -6.03
N LYS A 117 35.58 -26.04 -4.74
CA LYS A 117 36.86 -25.82 -4.07
C LYS A 117 37.61 -27.12 -3.80
N LYS A 118 36.91 -28.24 -3.60
CA LYS A 118 37.50 -29.59 -3.52
C LYS A 118 38.37 -29.86 -4.76
N TYR A 119 37.85 -29.54 -5.95
CA TYR A 119 38.58 -29.61 -7.21
C TYR A 119 39.29 -28.29 -7.52
N GLU A 120 40.21 -27.86 -6.65
CA GLU A 120 40.81 -26.52 -6.70
C GLU A 120 41.46 -26.20 -8.06
N ILE A 121 42.16 -27.17 -8.65
CA ILE A 121 42.85 -27.04 -9.94
C ILE A 121 41.87 -26.70 -11.08
N LEU A 122 40.69 -27.34 -11.09
CA LEU A 122 39.71 -27.21 -12.18
C LEU A 122 38.70 -26.08 -11.90
N THR A 123 38.14 -26.02 -10.69
CA THR A 123 37.00 -25.15 -10.36
C THR A 123 37.21 -24.24 -9.15
N GLY A 124 38.43 -24.14 -8.60
CA GLY A 124 38.71 -23.36 -7.39
C GLY A 124 38.36 -21.87 -7.49
N LYS A 125 38.61 -21.25 -8.66
CA LYS A 125 38.20 -19.84 -8.92
C LYS A 125 36.67 -19.69 -8.90
N ALA A 126 35.93 -20.65 -9.47
CA ALA A 126 34.48 -20.65 -9.47
C ALA A 126 33.94 -20.80 -8.04
N GLY A 127 34.50 -21.74 -7.26
CA GLY A 127 34.13 -21.94 -5.86
C GLY A 127 34.34 -20.70 -4.99
N ARG A 128 35.50 -20.04 -5.07
CA ARG A 128 35.78 -18.80 -4.32
C ARG A 128 34.81 -17.67 -4.69
N LYS A 129 34.56 -17.48 -5.98
CA LYS A 129 33.64 -16.45 -6.48
C LYS A 129 32.21 -16.70 -6.00
N LEU A 130 31.78 -17.97 -5.95
CA LEU A 130 30.45 -18.35 -5.50
C LEU A 130 30.26 -18.08 -3.99
N LEU A 131 31.27 -18.38 -3.16
CA LEU A 131 31.27 -18.07 -1.73
C LEU A 131 31.10 -16.57 -1.46
N TRP A 132 31.84 -15.71 -2.17
CA TRP A 132 31.71 -14.27 -2.01
C TRP A 132 30.30 -13.76 -2.37
N LEU A 133 29.73 -14.26 -3.48
CA LEU A 133 28.39 -13.87 -3.94
C LEU A 133 27.28 -14.28 -2.97
N THR A 134 27.46 -15.33 -2.15
CA THR A 134 26.45 -15.71 -1.16
C THR A 134 26.22 -14.64 -0.09
N GLY A 135 27.26 -13.92 0.32
CA GLY A 135 27.13 -12.80 1.26
C GLY A 135 26.38 -11.62 0.65
N SER A 136 26.64 -11.33 -0.63
CA SER A 136 25.96 -10.26 -1.37
C SER A 136 24.45 -10.51 -1.50
N ILE A 137 24.00 -11.75 -1.68
CA ILE A 137 22.57 -12.09 -1.75
C ILE A 137 21.85 -11.69 -0.44
N TYR A 138 22.44 -11.97 0.72
CA TYR A 138 21.85 -11.57 2.01
C TYR A 138 21.80 -10.06 2.18
N GLY A 139 22.89 -9.36 1.82
CA GLY A 139 22.92 -7.90 1.89
C GLY A 139 21.82 -7.25 1.05
N LEU A 140 21.54 -7.79 -0.14
CA LEU A 140 20.49 -7.27 -1.02
C LEU A 140 19.08 -7.53 -0.49
N ILE A 141 18.83 -8.72 0.05
CA ILE A 141 17.52 -9.05 0.66
C ILE A 141 17.27 -8.15 1.87
N ALA A 142 18.27 -7.96 2.73
CA ALA A 142 18.17 -7.08 3.89
C ALA A 142 17.94 -5.62 3.46
N ALA A 143 18.75 -5.09 2.55
CA ALA A 143 18.61 -3.72 2.04
C ALA A 143 17.23 -3.48 1.42
N ASN A 144 16.76 -4.37 0.56
CA ASN A 144 15.44 -4.22 -0.08
C ASN A 144 14.28 -4.31 0.92
N SER A 145 14.46 -5.06 2.01
CA SER A 145 13.45 -5.13 3.08
C SER A 145 13.43 -3.83 3.89
N ILE A 146 14.61 -3.26 4.20
CA ILE A 146 14.73 -2.01 4.95
C ILE A 146 14.14 -0.82 4.18
N ILE A 147 14.46 -0.70 2.89
CA ILE A 147 14.02 0.43 2.06
C ILE A 147 12.51 0.45 1.83
N ARG A 148 11.85 -0.71 1.82
CA ARG A 148 10.38 -0.80 1.72
C ARG A 148 9.61 -0.29 2.94
N PHE A 149 10.29 0.01 4.05
CA PHE A 149 9.68 0.62 5.23
C PHE A 149 9.73 2.16 5.22
N TYR A 150 10.50 2.75 4.31
CA TYR A 150 10.54 4.19 4.13
C TYR A 150 9.60 4.53 2.98
N GLU A 151 8.50 5.21 3.29
CA GLU A 151 7.53 5.72 2.31
C GLU A 151 7.97 7.09 1.78
N ASP A 152 9.19 7.17 1.24
CA ASP A 152 9.68 8.36 0.56
C ASP A 152 9.98 8.10 -0.93
N ASN A 153 9.93 9.15 -1.74
CA ASN A 153 10.15 9.07 -3.19
C ASN A 153 11.55 8.51 -3.53
N ILE A 154 12.52 8.75 -2.66
CA ILE A 154 13.90 8.27 -2.78
C ILE A 154 13.96 6.74 -2.65
N SER A 155 13.16 6.16 -1.76
CA SER A 155 13.12 4.71 -1.52
C SER A 155 12.64 3.92 -2.72
N PHE A 156 11.73 4.47 -3.54
CA PHE A 156 11.30 3.84 -4.79
C PHE A 156 12.43 3.75 -5.84
N ALA A 157 13.23 4.81 -6.00
CA ALA A 157 14.38 4.79 -6.91
C ALA A 157 15.49 3.85 -6.42
N ILE A 158 15.76 3.82 -5.11
CA ILE A 158 16.73 2.89 -4.52
C ILE A 158 16.26 1.43 -4.66
N SER A 159 14.97 1.17 -4.49
CA SER A 159 14.35 -0.14 -4.73
C SER A 159 14.60 -0.63 -6.17
N GLY A 160 14.43 0.25 -7.16
CA GLY A 160 14.77 -0.03 -8.56
C GLY A 160 16.24 -0.44 -8.75
N LEU A 161 17.19 0.29 -8.14
CA LEU A 161 18.62 -0.05 -8.20
C LEU A 161 18.91 -1.42 -7.57
N LEU A 162 18.26 -1.73 -6.45
CA LEU A 162 18.39 -3.04 -5.78
C LEU A 162 17.84 -4.19 -6.62
N MET A 163 16.77 -3.96 -7.39
CA MET A 163 16.25 -4.95 -8.34
C MET A 163 17.27 -5.28 -9.43
N ILE A 164 17.95 -4.28 -10.00
CA ILE A 164 19.02 -4.47 -10.99
C ILE A 164 20.19 -5.25 -10.39
N LEU A 165 20.62 -4.86 -9.18
CA LEU A 165 21.73 -5.49 -8.50
C LEU A 165 21.42 -6.95 -8.15
N SER A 166 20.19 -7.24 -7.72
CA SER A 166 19.70 -8.60 -7.46
C SER A 166 19.73 -9.46 -8.72
N CYS A 167 19.16 -8.99 -9.83
CA CYS A 167 19.20 -9.70 -11.11
C CYS A 167 20.64 -9.98 -11.57
N SER A 168 21.54 -9.01 -11.38
CA SER A 168 22.96 -9.13 -11.73
C SER A 168 23.66 -10.22 -10.92
N VAL A 169 23.45 -10.26 -9.61
CA VAL A 169 24.01 -11.29 -8.74
C VAL A 169 23.52 -12.68 -9.14
N TYR A 170 22.21 -12.87 -9.34
CA TYR A 170 21.66 -14.17 -9.76
C TYR A 170 22.15 -14.62 -11.13
N LEU A 171 22.34 -13.69 -12.08
CA LEU A 171 22.92 -13.98 -13.38
C LEU A 171 24.37 -14.47 -13.26
N ILE A 172 25.19 -13.77 -12.46
CA ILE A 172 26.59 -14.14 -12.22
C ILE A 172 26.65 -15.52 -11.56
N VAL A 173 25.85 -15.77 -10.52
CA VAL A 173 25.79 -17.07 -9.84
C VAL A 173 25.44 -18.18 -10.83
N THR A 174 24.38 -18.01 -11.63
CA THR A 174 23.95 -19.00 -12.63
C THR A 174 25.07 -19.32 -13.61
N ARG A 175 25.78 -18.30 -14.11
CA ARG A 175 26.93 -18.46 -15.02
C ARG A 175 28.13 -19.14 -14.38
N VAL A 176 28.45 -18.81 -13.12
CA VAL A 176 29.59 -19.41 -12.40
C VAL A 176 29.31 -20.90 -12.14
N VAL A 177 28.11 -21.24 -11.69
CA VAL A 177 27.69 -22.65 -11.52
C VAL A 177 27.74 -23.39 -12.84
N GLN A 178 27.11 -22.86 -13.88
CA GLN A 178 27.08 -23.47 -15.21
C GLN A 178 28.49 -23.76 -15.74
N LYS A 179 29.37 -22.75 -15.73
CA LYS A 179 30.76 -22.92 -16.19
C LYS A 179 31.53 -23.94 -15.35
N GLY A 180 31.35 -23.94 -14.02
CA GLY A 180 32.02 -24.90 -13.13
C GLY A 180 31.63 -26.34 -13.44
N ILE A 181 30.34 -26.62 -13.65
CA ILE A 181 29.86 -27.97 -14.00
C ILE A 181 30.39 -28.39 -15.37
N ILE A 182 30.37 -27.50 -16.36
CA ILE A 182 30.89 -27.80 -17.71
C ILE A 182 32.38 -28.14 -17.66
N VAL A 183 33.19 -27.38 -16.91
CA VAL A 183 34.63 -27.64 -16.76
C VAL A 183 34.90 -28.99 -16.10
N LEU A 184 34.10 -29.38 -15.09
CA LEU A 184 34.22 -30.71 -14.50
C LEU A 184 33.83 -31.82 -15.48
N ALA A 185 32.76 -31.62 -16.25
CA ALA A 185 32.27 -32.60 -17.21
C ALA A 185 33.15 -32.71 -18.47
N SER A 186 33.91 -31.68 -18.83
CA SER A 186 34.82 -31.71 -19.98
C SER A 186 36.19 -32.33 -19.67
N ASN A 187 36.56 -32.41 -18.38
CA ASN A 187 37.86 -32.92 -17.92
C ASN A 187 37.70 -34.23 -17.12
N GLU A 188 36.95 -35.19 -17.66
CA GLU A 188 36.63 -36.46 -16.98
C GLU A 188 37.88 -37.26 -16.56
N GLU A 189 38.92 -37.30 -17.40
CA GLU A 189 40.17 -38.01 -17.10
C GLU A 189 40.94 -37.38 -15.93
N GLU A 190 41.05 -36.06 -15.91
CA GLU A 190 41.73 -35.32 -14.85
C GLU A 190 40.93 -35.36 -13.54
N LEU A 191 39.60 -35.31 -13.63
CA LEU A 191 38.70 -35.53 -12.51
C LEU A 191 38.87 -36.94 -11.91
N ALA A 192 38.98 -37.97 -12.74
CA ALA A 192 39.24 -39.34 -12.30
C ALA A 192 40.62 -39.49 -11.66
N ARG A 193 41.65 -38.81 -12.20
CA ARG A 193 43.00 -38.79 -11.63
C ARG A 193 43.02 -38.15 -10.24
N ILE A 194 42.38 -36.98 -10.08
CA ILE A 194 42.29 -36.30 -8.77
C ILE A 194 41.58 -37.19 -7.74
N LYS A 195 40.48 -37.84 -8.12
CA LYS A 195 39.76 -38.78 -7.24
C LYS A 195 40.62 -39.95 -6.77
N ARG A 196 41.45 -40.52 -7.65
CA ARG A 196 42.38 -41.61 -7.30
C ARG A 196 43.42 -41.13 -6.29
N LEU A 197 44.05 -39.98 -6.54
CA LEU A 197 45.04 -39.39 -5.63
C LEU A 197 44.45 -39.05 -4.26
N GLU A 198 43.21 -38.56 -4.20
CA GLU A 198 42.52 -38.33 -2.93
C GLU A 198 42.20 -39.63 -2.19
N ALA A 199 41.76 -40.68 -2.88
CA ALA A 199 41.49 -41.98 -2.28
C ALA A 199 42.78 -42.63 -1.73
N GLU A 200 43.89 -42.53 -2.47
CA GLU A 200 45.20 -42.98 -2.04
C GLU A 200 45.71 -42.17 -0.83
N ALA A 201 45.56 -40.85 -0.84
CA ALA A 201 45.94 -39.99 0.28
C ALA A 201 45.07 -40.24 1.53
N ALA A 202 43.76 -40.46 1.36
CA ALA A 202 42.85 -40.79 2.46
C ALA A 202 43.18 -42.16 3.07
N ALA A 203 43.42 -43.18 2.24
CA ALA A 203 43.87 -44.49 2.69
C ALA A 203 45.24 -44.43 3.39
N ALA A 204 46.16 -43.58 2.91
CA ALA A 204 47.44 -43.34 3.57
C ALA A 204 47.26 -42.65 4.93
N LEU A 205 46.35 -41.68 5.04
CA LEU A 205 46.02 -40.99 6.30
C LEU A 205 45.33 -41.91 7.30
N GLU A 206 44.44 -42.79 6.84
CA GLU A 206 43.76 -43.80 7.65
C GLU A 206 44.77 -44.84 8.15
N SER A 207 45.68 -45.32 7.28
CA SER A 207 46.79 -46.18 7.70
C SER A 207 47.76 -45.50 8.68
N ALA A 208 47.98 -44.19 8.55
CA ALA A 208 48.79 -43.40 9.48
C ALA A 208 48.05 -43.13 10.81
N ALA A 209 46.72 -43.01 10.78
CA ALA A 209 45.87 -42.87 11.96
C ALA A 209 45.73 -44.19 12.73
N GLU A 210 45.66 -45.34 12.05
CA GLU A 210 45.73 -46.68 12.64
C GLU A 210 47.11 -46.95 13.27
N GLN A 211 48.20 -46.50 12.63
CA GLN A 211 49.55 -46.56 13.22
C GLN A 211 49.74 -45.61 14.42
N SER A 212 48.98 -44.52 14.48
CA SER A 212 48.96 -43.56 15.61
C SER A 212 48.10 -44.05 16.79
N THR A 213 46.99 -44.75 16.51
CA THR A 213 46.07 -45.29 17.52
C THR A 213 46.54 -46.61 18.14
N ALA A 214 47.48 -47.32 17.51
CA ALA A 214 48.17 -48.46 18.11
C ALA A 214 49.10 -48.11 19.30
N ARG A 215 49.12 -46.86 19.79
CA ARG A 215 49.96 -46.42 20.91
C ARG A 215 49.22 -45.84 22.13
N VAL A 216 47.90 -45.97 22.20
CA VAL A 216 47.14 -45.68 23.43
C VAL A 216 46.12 -46.80 23.64
N ASP A 217 46.58 -47.84 24.32
CA ASP A 217 45.72 -48.81 24.98
C ASP A 217 45.35 -48.23 26.37
N THR A 218 44.09 -47.92 26.59
CA THR A 218 43.37 -48.15 27.87
C THR A 218 41.87 -48.04 27.58
N GLY A 219 41.17 -49.11 27.94
CA GLY A 219 39.83 -49.40 27.45
C GLY A 219 38.70 -48.53 27.98
N GLU A 220 37.62 -48.52 27.21
CA GLU A 220 36.27 -48.73 27.69
C GLU A 220 35.42 -49.18 26.49
N GLU A 221 34.95 -50.42 26.54
CA GLU A 221 33.93 -50.96 25.63
C GLU A 221 32.64 -50.15 25.78
N LEU A 222 32.26 -49.41 24.75
CA LEU A 222 30.91 -48.89 24.58
C LEU A 222 30.20 -49.73 23.52
N ASP A 223 29.34 -50.62 24.03
CA ASP A 223 28.40 -51.49 23.34
C ASP A 223 27.49 -50.68 22.39
N VAL A 224 27.87 -50.61 21.11
CA VAL A 224 26.99 -50.10 20.05
C VAL A 224 26.19 -51.27 19.52
N LYS A 225 25.00 -51.46 20.09
CA LYS A 225 23.96 -52.33 19.51
C LYS A 225 23.68 -51.90 18.07
N GLU A 226 24.07 -52.75 17.12
CA GLU A 226 23.49 -52.76 15.78
C GLU A 226 21.98 -53.06 15.91
N GLY A 227 21.17 -52.02 15.76
CA GLY A 227 19.73 -52.18 15.58
C GLY A 227 19.43 -52.86 14.24
N PRO A 228 18.38 -53.68 14.15
CA PRO A 228 18.13 -54.52 12.99
C PRO A 228 17.87 -53.66 11.76
N VAL A 229 18.36 -54.15 10.62
CA VAL A 229 17.98 -53.69 9.28
C VAL A 229 16.45 -53.75 9.18
N GLU A 230 15.80 -52.61 9.33
CA GLU A 230 14.35 -52.48 9.15
C GLU A 230 14.02 -52.73 7.69
N GLU A 231 13.46 -53.92 7.42
CA GLU A 231 12.59 -54.18 6.28
C GLU A 231 11.64 -53.00 6.08
N GLN A 232 11.47 -52.59 4.81
CA GLN A 232 10.63 -51.49 4.37
C GLN A 232 9.14 -51.74 4.71
N SER A 233 8.79 -51.63 5.98
CA SER A 233 7.44 -51.51 6.46
C SER A 233 6.95 -50.09 6.17
N ILE A 234 5.69 -49.98 5.73
CA ILE A 234 5.06 -48.72 5.35
C ILE A 234 5.13 -47.75 6.55
N GLN A 235 6.03 -46.76 6.52
CA GLN A 235 6.18 -45.77 7.58
C GLN A 235 4.86 -45.02 7.80
N VAL A 236 4.13 -45.38 8.85
CA VAL A 236 2.94 -44.65 9.32
C VAL A 236 3.40 -43.28 9.83
N VAL A 237 2.85 -42.21 9.26
CA VAL A 237 3.14 -40.84 9.71
C VAL A 237 2.52 -40.62 11.09
N LYS A 238 3.35 -40.60 12.13
CA LYS A 238 2.92 -40.38 13.52
C LYS A 238 2.49 -38.93 13.80
N TYR A 239 3.07 -37.94 13.11
CA TYR A 239 2.82 -36.51 13.32
C TYR A 239 2.62 -35.75 12.00
N PRO A 240 1.38 -35.69 11.46
CA PRO A 240 1.11 -35.16 10.12
C PRO A 240 1.42 -33.66 9.98
N PHE A 241 1.30 -32.86 11.04
CA PHE A 241 1.60 -31.42 11.03
C PHE A 241 3.08 -31.09 10.81
N LEU A 242 3.99 -31.95 11.26
CA LEU A 242 5.44 -31.78 11.07
C LEU A 242 5.91 -32.53 9.83
N SER A 243 5.35 -33.72 9.57
CA SER A 243 5.76 -34.52 8.43
C SER A 243 5.33 -33.89 7.10
N ILE A 244 4.26 -33.10 7.05
CA ILE A 244 3.85 -32.43 5.82
C ILE A 244 4.89 -31.41 5.36
N LEU A 245 5.64 -30.82 6.29
CA LEU A 245 6.70 -29.84 6.01
C LEU A 245 7.95 -30.49 5.40
N VAL A 246 8.14 -31.81 5.54
CA VAL A 246 9.39 -32.50 5.13
C VAL A 246 9.13 -33.65 4.16
N LYS A 247 8.04 -34.39 4.37
CA LYS A 247 7.59 -35.56 3.61
C LYS A 247 6.18 -35.31 3.04
N ALA A 248 5.99 -34.19 2.33
CA ALA A 248 4.71 -33.73 1.83
C ALA A 248 3.90 -34.79 1.06
N ARG A 249 4.50 -35.43 0.04
CA ARG A 249 3.81 -36.45 -0.79
C ARG A 249 3.31 -37.63 0.03
N LEU A 250 4.19 -38.19 0.86
CA LEU A 250 3.87 -39.35 1.70
C LEU A 250 2.75 -39.02 2.70
N THR A 251 2.84 -37.83 3.31
CA THR A 251 1.85 -37.35 4.28
C THR A 251 0.49 -37.15 3.61
N ILE A 252 0.42 -36.46 2.47
CA ILE A 252 -0.83 -36.20 1.74
C ILE A 252 -1.48 -37.50 1.28
N ARG A 253 -0.69 -38.46 0.77
CA ARG A 253 -1.19 -39.77 0.36
C ARG A 253 -1.83 -40.55 1.51
N GLN A 254 -1.29 -40.46 2.72
CA GLN A 254 -1.86 -41.09 3.90
C GLN A 254 -3.10 -40.34 4.42
N LEU A 255 -3.08 -39.00 4.38
CA LEU A 255 -4.21 -38.17 4.83
C LEU A 255 -5.45 -38.32 3.96
N THR A 256 -5.28 -38.54 2.65
CA THR A 256 -6.40 -38.74 1.72
C THR A 256 -6.93 -40.16 1.69
N SER A 257 -6.13 -41.14 2.10
CA SER A 257 -6.54 -42.56 2.20
C SER A 257 -7.06 -42.99 3.57
N GLY A 258 -6.79 -42.21 4.63
CA GLY A 258 -7.13 -42.56 6.01
C GLY A 258 -8.35 -41.87 6.65
N GLU A 259 -8.53 -42.12 7.95
CA GLU A 259 -9.66 -41.69 8.80
C GLU A 259 -9.61 -40.22 9.30
N GLN A 260 -8.62 -39.40 8.90
CA GLN A 260 -8.45 -38.03 9.42
C GLN A 260 -9.40 -36.97 8.81
N LYS A 261 -10.62 -37.39 8.43
CA LYS A 261 -11.65 -36.52 7.84
C LYS A 261 -12.19 -35.48 8.82
N SER A 262 -12.11 -35.73 10.13
CA SER A 262 -12.63 -34.83 11.17
C SER A 262 -11.82 -33.53 11.35
N ARG A 263 -10.56 -33.50 10.91
CA ARG A 263 -9.66 -32.35 11.13
C ARG A 263 -9.66 -31.32 10.01
N VAL A 264 -10.31 -31.60 8.89
CA VAL A 264 -10.31 -30.72 7.71
C VAL A 264 -11.00 -29.38 8.00
N LEU A 265 -12.15 -29.41 8.69
CA LEU A 265 -12.93 -28.20 8.96
C LEU A 265 -12.23 -27.26 9.98
N PRO A 266 -11.71 -27.75 11.13
CA PRO A 266 -10.93 -26.90 12.03
C PRO A 266 -9.69 -26.27 11.37
N ILE A 267 -8.99 -27.01 10.51
CA ILE A 267 -7.83 -26.48 9.78
C ILE A 267 -8.29 -25.37 8.83
N ALA A 268 -9.38 -25.57 8.08
CA ALA A 268 -9.89 -24.55 7.18
C ALA A 268 -10.33 -23.26 7.91
N MET A 269 -11.02 -23.39 9.05
CA MET A 269 -11.39 -22.24 9.89
C MET A 269 -10.15 -21.44 10.29
N LEU A 270 -9.13 -22.11 10.83
CA LEU A 270 -7.91 -21.44 11.27
C LEU A 270 -7.13 -20.78 10.12
N ASN A 271 -7.13 -21.39 8.92
CA ASN A 271 -6.54 -20.75 7.74
C ASN A 271 -7.23 -19.43 7.38
N GLY A 272 -8.56 -19.38 7.50
CA GLY A 272 -9.33 -18.17 7.23
C GLY A 272 -9.10 -17.07 8.27
N ILE A 273 -8.97 -17.44 9.55
CA ILE A 273 -8.58 -16.51 10.63
C ILE A 273 -7.22 -15.88 10.32
N ILE A 274 -6.21 -16.70 9.99
CA ILE A 274 -4.86 -16.23 9.65
C ILE A 274 -4.91 -15.30 8.43
N THR A 275 -5.64 -15.68 7.38
CA THR A 275 -5.75 -14.89 6.16
C THR A 275 -6.32 -13.51 6.47
N LEU A 276 -7.47 -13.45 7.17
CA LEU A 276 -8.14 -12.21 7.50
C LEU A 276 -7.30 -11.32 8.44
N PHE A 277 -6.64 -11.92 9.44
CA PHE A 277 -5.70 -11.22 10.30
C PHE A 277 -4.59 -10.53 9.48
N THR A 278 -3.95 -11.27 8.57
CA THR A 278 -2.86 -10.71 7.78
C THR A 278 -3.33 -9.64 6.80
N SER A 279 -4.53 -9.78 6.24
CA SER A 279 -5.12 -8.75 5.38
C SER A 279 -5.39 -7.44 6.10
N LEU A 280 -5.84 -7.49 7.37
CA LEU A 280 -6.11 -6.30 8.17
C LEU A 280 -4.85 -5.57 8.65
N ILE A 281 -3.78 -6.30 8.97
CA ILE A 281 -2.52 -5.66 9.38
C ILE A 281 -1.77 -5.06 8.18
N SER A 282 -2.05 -5.56 6.97
CA SER A 282 -1.50 -5.00 5.73
C SER A 282 -2.37 -3.94 5.08
N SER A 283 -3.55 -3.61 5.64
CA SER A 283 -4.43 -2.61 5.04
C SER A 283 -4.05 -1.21 5.48
N GLU A 284 -4.06 -0.27 4.54
CA GLU A 284 -3.86 1.17 4.77
C GLU A 284 -4.96 1.78 5.67
N TYR A 285 -6.10 1.10 5.79
CA TYR A 285 -7.23 1.51 6.60
C TYR A 285 -7.24 0.72 7.92
N PRO A 286 -6.83 1.33 9.04
CA PRO A 286 -6.93 0.66 10.33
C PRO A 286 -8.37 0.38 10.71
N SER A 287 -8.56 -0.60 11.61
CA SER A 287 -9.90 -0.89 12.09
C SER A 287 -10.45 0.31 12.88
N PRO A 288 -11.69 0.75 12.62
CA PRO A 288 -12.33 1.82 13.39
C PRO A 288 -12.69 1.40 14.82
N TRP A 289 -12.48 0.12 15.17
CA TRP A 289 -12.77 -0.43 16.48
C TRP A 289 -11.49 -0.73 17.26
N SER A 290 -11.60 -0.78 18.59
CA SER A 290 -10.50 -1.22 19.45
C SER A 290 -10.05 -2.64 19.12
N TRP A 291 -8.81 -2.98 19.48
CA TRP A 291 -8.20 -4.24 19.08
C TRP A 291 -9.02 -5.49 19.45
N PHE A 292 -9.76 -5.48 20.56
CA PHE A 292 -10.46 -6.66 21.06
C PHE A 292 -11.70 -7.03 20.22
N PRO A 293 -12.66 -6.12 19.94
CA PRO A 293 -13.71 -6.34 18.95
C PRO A 293 -13.17 -6.76 17.58
N THR A 294 -12.08 -6.13 17.13
CA THR A 294 -11.44 -6.44 15.86
C THR A 294 -10.91 -7.88 15.85
N LEU A 295 -10.24 -8.31 16.91
CA LEU A 295 -9.77 -9.69 17.06
C LEU A 295 -10.93 -10.70 17.10
N MET A 296 -12.04 -10.37 17.77
CA MET A 296 -13.24 -11.23 17.77
C MET A 296 -13.86 -11.35 16.37
N MET A 297 -13.95 -10.25 15.63
CA MET A 297 -14.42 -10.28 14.25
C MET A 297 -13.50 -11.13 13.37
N ILE A 298 -12.17 -10.99 13.51
CA ILE A 298 -11.18 -11.80 12.80
C ILE A 298 -11.41 -13.29 13.05
N VAL A 299 -11.63 -13.68 14.30
CA VAL A 299 -11.87 -15.08 14.66
C VAL A 299 -13.17 -15.60 14.04
N LEU A 300 -14.27 -14.84 14.14
CA LEU A 300 -15.59 -15.26 13.67
C LEU A 300 -15.70 -15.25 12.14
N LEU A 301 -15.44 -14.10 11.51
CA LEU A 301 -15.53 -13.94 10.06
C LEU A 301 -14.44 -14.72 9.36
N GLY A 302 -13.22 -14.74 9.92
CA GLY A 302 -12.12 -15.53 9.38
C GLY A 302 -12.43 -17.02 9.39
N ALA A 303 -13.01 -17.56 10.46
CA ALA A 303 -13.41 -18.96 10.49
C ALA A 303 -14.44 -19.30 9.41
N LEU A 304 -15.47 -18.45 9.22
CA LEU A 304 -16.49 -18.63 8.18
C LEU A 304 -15.88 -18.52 6.77
N ALA A 305 -15.05 -17.52 6.52
CA ALA A 305 -14.35 -17.33 5.26
C ALA A 305 -13.46 -18.53 4.93
N GLY A 306 -12.73 -19.06 5.92
CA GLY A 306 -11.88 -20.23 5.75
C GLY A 306 -12.64 -21.48 5.29
N ILE A 307 -13.84 -21.70 5.85
CA ILE A 307 -14.74 -22.77 5.38
C ILE A 307 -15.19 -22.49 3.95
N ALA A 308 -15.64 -21.28 3.63
CA ALA A 308 -16.08 -20.93 2.28
C ALA A 308 -14.96 -21.17 1.25
N LEU A 309 -13.74 -20.69 1.52
CA LEU A 309 -12.57 -20.85 0.66
C LEU A 309 -12.18 -22.31 0.45
N LEU A 310 -12.26 -23.16 1.49
CA LEU A 310 -12.05 -24.60 1.34
C LEU A 310 -12.96 -25.22 0.27
N TYR A 311 -14.23 -24.85 0.26
CA TYR A 311 -15.20 -25.38 -0.70
C TYR A 311 -15.01 -24.77 -2.09
N ILE A 312 -14.77 -23.46 -2.19
CA ILE A 312 -14.51 -22.75 -3.44
C ILE A 312 -13.26 -23.31 -4.13
N TYR A 313 -12.10 -23.29 -3.46
CA TYR A 313 -10.86 -23.79 -4.06
C TYR A 313 -10.90 -25.30 -4.30
N GLY A 314 -11.53 -26.06 -3.39
CA GLY A 314 -11.74 -27.50 -3.60
C GLY A 314 -12.55 -27.80 -4.86
N PHE A 315 -13.54 -26.98 -5.19
CA PHE A 315 -14.33 -27.09 -6.42
C PHE A 315 -13.54 -26.63 -7.66
N LEU A 316 -12.84 -25.49 -7.57
CA LEU A 316 -12.07 -24.95 -8.69
C LEU A 316 -10.94 -25.90 -9.13
N PHE A 317 -10.14 -26.40 -8.19
CA PHE A 317 -9.07 -27.37 -8.51
C PHE A 317 -9.62 -28.70 -9.05
N PHE A 318 -10.81 -29.10 -8.61
CA PHE A 318 -11.51 -30.27 -9.14
C PHE A 318 -11.92 -30.08 -10.61
N ILE A 319 -12.59 -28.96 -10.93
CA ILE A 319 -13.00 -28.66 -12.31
C ILE A 319 -11.79 -28.47 -13.21
N ALA A 320 -10.80 -27.70 -12.77
CA ALA A 320 -9.55 -27.48 -13.49
C ALA A 320 -8.79 -28.80 -13.73
N GLY A 321 -9.03 -29.83 -12.92
CA GLY A 321 -8.36 -31.13 -13.02
C GLY A 321 -8.92 -32.00 -14.14
N LYS A 322 -10.22 -31.91 -14.41
CA LYS A 322 -10.90 -32.71 -15.43
C LYS A 322 -10.28 -32.59 -16.84
N PRO A 323 -10.06 -31.39 -17.42
CA PRO A 323 -9.52 -31.26 -18.78
C PRO A 323 -8.09 -31.81 -18.91
N ILE A 324 -7.31 -31.84 -17.84
CA ILE A 324 -5.92 -32.32 -17.82
C ILE A 324 -5.76 -33.78 -17.38
N LYS A 325 -6.89 -34.52 -17.29
CA LYS A 325 -7.01 -35.93 -16.88
C LYS A 325 -6.70 -36.20 -15.40
N GLY A 326 -7.06 -35.29 -14.52
CA GLY A 326 -7.03 -35.47 -13.06
C GLY A 326 -8.02 -36.56 -12.61
N LYS A 327 -7.62 -37.36 -11.61
CA LYS A 327 -8.37 -38.52 -11.13
C LYS A 327 -8.93 -38.38 -9.71
N ALA A 328 -8.68 -37.24 -9.05
CA ALA A 328 -9.10 -37.08 -7.66
C ALA A 328 -10.60 -36.77 -7.54
N SER A 329 -11.18 -37.24 -6.44
CA SER A 329 -12.48 -36.77 -5.99
C SER A 329 -12.39 -35.37 -5.37
N GLN A 330 -13.50 -34.63 -5.40
CA GLN A 330 -13.60 -33.31 -4.76
C GLN A 330 -13.33 -33.38 -3.24
N LYS A 331 -13.57 -34.53 -2.60
CA LYS A 331 -13.29 -34.73 -1.17
C LYS A 331 -11.79 -34.88 -0.89
N GLU A 332 -11.07 -35.63 -1.72
CA GLU A 332 -9.61 -35.77 -1.62
C GLU A 332 -8.91 -34.41 -1.85
N ILE A 333 -9.39 -33.63 -2.82
CA ILE A 333 -8.83 -32.30 -3.13
C ILE A 333 -9.04 -31.34 -1.96
N ARG A 334 -10.25 -31.26 -1.38
CA ARG A 334 -10.52 -30.42 -0.19
C ARG A 334 -9.65 -30.81 0.99
N THR A 335 -9.54 -32.12 1.25
CA THR A 335 -8.69 -32.64 2.31
C THR A 335 -7.25 -32.20 2.07
N ALA A 336 -6.72 -32.40 0.87
CA ALA A 336 -5.36 -32.00 0.56
C ALA A 336 -5.17 -30.48 0.68
N TYR A 337 -6.08 -29.67 0.16
CA TYR A 337 -6.03 -28.20 0.22
C TYR A 337 -5.94 -27.67 1.65
N ALA A 338 -6.76 -28.18 2.58
CA ALA A 338 -6.70 -27.76 3.97
C ALA A 338 -5.30 -28.01 4.57
N TRP A 339 -4.72 -29.19 4.32
CA TRP A 339 -3.43 -29.57 4.86
C TRP A 339 -2.25 -28.86 4.17
N MET A 340 -2.36 -28.49 2.89
CA MET A 340 -1.30 -27.77 2.16
C MET A 340 -1.00 -26.38 2.73
N ASN A 341 -1.96 -25.77 3.44
CA ASN A 341 -1.79 -24.44 4.03
C ASN A 341 -1.09 -24.47 5.40
N ILE A 342 -0.84 -25.64 6.00
CA ILE A 342 -0.19 -25.74 7.33
C ILE A 342 1.08 -24.89 7.52
N PRO A 343 1.94 -24.64 6.52
CA PRO A 343 3.07 -23.74 6.71
C PRO A 343 2.70 -22.32 7.16
N SER A 344 1.59 -21.75 6.69
CA SER A 344 1.14 -20.40 7.11
C SER A 344 0.77 -20.36 8.60
N PHE A 345 0.33 -21.49 9.16
CA PHE A 345 -0.03 -21.63 10.57
C PHE A 345 1.20 -21.56 11.46
N TRP A 346 2.28 -22.23 11.05
CA TRP A 346 3.55 -22.14 11.77
C TRP A 346 4.13 -20.74 11.71
N ALA A 347 3.98 -20.07 10.56
CA ALA A 347 4.42 -18.69 10.42
C ALA A 347 3.60 -17.70 11.24
N PHE A 348 2.32 -17.98 11.48
CA PHE A 348 1.44 -17.15 12.32
C PHE A 348 1.94 -17.02 13.76
N PHE A 349 2.66 -18.02 14.30
CA PHE A 349 3.24 -17.93 15.64
C PHE A 349 4.22 -16.75 15.79
N ALA A 350 4.83 -16.29 14.70
CA ALA A 350 5.71 -15.13 14.73
C ALA A 350 4.96 -13.82 15.03
N TRP A 351 3.63 -13.80 14.84
CA TRP A 351 2.76 -12.67 15.19
C TRP A 351 2.31 -12.66 16.65
N LEU A 352 2.40 -13.78 17.38
CA LEU A 352 1.94 -13.85 18.78
C LEU A 352 2.62 -12.83 19.71
N PRO A 353 3.93 -12.56 19.62
CA PRO A 353 4.55 -11.50 20.40
C PRO A 353 3.96 -10.12 20.11
N ALA A 354 3.73 -9.79 18.83
CA ALA A 354 3.11 -8.52 18.45
C ALA A 354 1.69 -8.39 19.02
N ILE A 355 0.88 -9.44 18.89
CA ILE A 355 -0.49 -9.48 19.43
C ILE A 355 -0.49 -9.37 20.96
N ALA A 356 0.46 -10.02 21.65
CA ALA A 356 0.48 -10.07 23.10
C ALA A 356 1.00 -8.77 23.73
N PHE A 357 2.01 -8.14 23.13
CA PHE A 357 2.68 -6.97 23.71
C PHE A 357 2.21 -5.64 23.13
N PHE A 358 1.68 -5.64 21.90
CA PHE A 358 1.33 -4.42 21.16
C PHE A 358 0.00 -4.53 20.38
N PRO A 359 -1.09 -5.00 21.01
CA PRO A 359 -2.34 -5.24 20.29
C PRO A 359 -2.98 -3.96 19.75
N GLU A 360 -2.94 -2.84 20.50
CA GLU A 360 -3.54 -1.59 20.03
C GLU A 360 -2.83 -1.09 18.77
N GLN A 361 -1.50 -0.96 18.83
CA GLN A 361 -0.70 -0.49 17.69
C GLN A 361 -0.91 -1.38 16.45
N LEU A 362 -0.99 -2.71 16.65
CA LEU A 362 -1.14 -3.67 15.56
C LEU A 362 -2.45 -3.53 14.77
N PHE A 363 -3.56 -3.13 15.41
CA PHE A 363 -4.89 -3.14 14.79
C PHE A 363 -5.49 -1.76 14.51
N THR A 364 -5.01 -0.71 15.18
CA THR A 364 -5.51 0.68 15.03
C THR A 364 -4.66 1.55 14.12
N GLY A 365 -3.60 1.00 13.50
CA GLY A 365 -2.80 1.70 12.48
C GLY A 365 -1.86 2.76 13.02
N GLN A 366 -1.73 2.89 14.35
CA GLN A 366 -0.78 3.81 15.00
C GLN A 366 0.70 3.37 14.87
N LEU A 367 1.03 2.54 13.88
CA LEU A 367 2.33 1.88 13.76
C LEU A 367 3.47 2.83 13.37
N LEU A 368 3.15 4.05 12.90
CA LEU A 368 4.13 4.93 12.24
C LEU A 368 3.92 6.44 12.50
N THR A 369 3.52 6.86 13.71
CA THR A 369 3.89 8.22 14.15
C THR A 369 5.34 8.19 14.63
N GLN A 370 6.13 9.24 14.36
CA GLN A 370 7.60 9.37 14.47
C GLN A 370 8.31 8.80 15.74
N GLU A 371 7.60 8.38 16.78
CA GLU A 371 8.13 7.68 17.95
C GLU A 371 8.08 6.14 17.86
N SER A 372 8.41 5.54 16.71
CA SER A 372 8.31 4.08 16.58
C SER A 372 9.29 3.34 17.49
N ASN A 373 8.75 2.49 18.39
CA ASN A 373 9.53 1.63 19.25
C ASN A 373 10.28 0.59 18.42
N ILE A 374 11.61 0.73 18.32
CA ILE A 374 12.50 -0.15 17.52
C ILE A 374 12.25 -1.65 17.76
N PHE A 375 11.83 -2.02 18.97
CA PHE A 375 11.53 -3.40 19.34
C PHE A 375 10.26 -3.92 18.64
N LEU A 376 9.20 -3.11 18.57
CA LEU A 376 7.98 -3.45 17.84
C LEU A 376 8.28 -3.59 16.34
N THR A 377 9.02 -2.65 15.76
CA THR A 377 9.44 -2.69 14.35
C THR A 377 10.22 -3.97 14.02
N LEU A 378 11.16 -4.38 14.89
CA LEU A 378 11.91 -5.62 14.73
C LEU A 378 11.02 -6.87 14.83
N ILE A 379 10.05 -6.90 15.74
CA ILE A 379 9.09 -8.00 15.87
C ILE A 379 8.23 -8.12 14.60
N LEU A 380 7.69 -7.01 14.10
CA LEU A 380 6.85 -6.99 12.90
C LEU A 380 7.64 -7.41 11.67
N LEU A 381 8.89 -6.95 11.53
CA LEU A 381 9.76 -7.34 10.42
C LEU A 381 10.04 -8.85 10.46
N CYS A 382 10.31 -9.39 11.64
CA CYS A 382 10.48 -10.84 11.80
C CYS A 382 9.18 -11.58 11.46
N ALA A 383 8.03 -11.14 11.98
CA ALA A 383 6.74 -11.77 11.74
C ALA A 383 6.36 -11.79 10.25
N SER A 384 6.52 -10.67 9.56
CA SER A 384 6.26 -10.52 8.13
C SER A 384 7.20 -11.38 7.28
N LEU A 385 8.49 -11.46 7.65
CA LEU A 385 9.46 -12.33 6.97
C LEU A 385 9.05 -13.81 7.11
N PHE A 386 8.76 -14.26 8.33
CA PHE A 386 8.33 -15.63 8.60
C PHE A 386 7.02 -15.98 7.89
N TYR A 387 6.06 -15.05 7.84
CA TYR A 387 4.79 -15.23 7.15
C TYR A 387 4.93 -15.36 5.64
N SER A 388 5.66 -14.44 5.00
CA SER A 388 5.92 -14.47 3.55
C SER A 388 6.56 -15.79 3.11
N VAL A 389 7.47 -16.25 3.96
CA VAL A 389 8.11 -17.55 3.85
C VAL A 389 7.10 -18.71 3.97
N GLY A 390 6.20 -18.69 4.95
CA GLY A 390 5.15 -19.70 5.10
C GLY A 390 4.20 -19.75 3.90
N LEU A 391 3.84 -18.60 3.33
CA LEU A 391 3.03 -18.50 2.12
C LEU A 391 3.70 -19.16 0.91
N CYS A 392 4.97 -18.83 0.66
CA CYS A 392 5.76 -19.47 -0.40
C CYS A 392 5.76 -21.00 -0.24
N TRP A 393 5.82 -21.50 0.99
CA TRP A 393 5.86 -22.94 1.22
C TRP A 393 4.52 -23.60 0.95
N SER A 394 3.44 -22.92 1.32
CA SER A 394 2.07 -23.37 1.08
C SER A 394 1.80 -23.52 -0.42
N ILE A 395 2.36 -22.65 -1.27
CA ILE A 395 2.29 -22.78 -2.74
C ILE A 395 3.03 -24.03 -3.24
N VAL A 396 4.22 -24.30 -2.69
CA VAL A 396 4.98 -25.52 -3.05
C VAL A 396 4.21 -26.77 -2.64
N LEU A 397 3.66 -26.80 -1.43
CA LEU A 397 2.83 -27.90 -0.96
C LEU A 397 1.56 -28.06 -1.79
N LEU A 398 0.94 -26.96 -2.22
CA LEU A 398 -0.20 -26.98 -3.12
C LEU A 398 0.12 -27.70 -4.43
N MET A 399 1.25 -27.34 -5.09
CA MET A 399 1.71 -28.02 -6.30
C MET A 399 1.97 -29.51 -6.07
N ILE A 400 2.70 -29.84 -5.00
CA ILE A 400 3.05 -31.23 -4.67
C ILE A 400 1.80 -32.04 -4.38
N GLY A 401 0.91 -31.53 -3.54
CA GLY A 401 -0.26 -32.26 -3.12
C GLY A 401 -1.30 -32.39 -4.23
N LEU A 402 -1.50 -31.37 -5.08
CA LEU A 402 -2.37 -31.51 -6.25
C LEU A 402 -1.82 -32.56 -7.20
N SER A 403 -0.50 -32.58 -7.44
CA SER A 403 0.14 -33.61 -8.27
C SER A 403 -0.10 -35.03 -7.73
N GLU A 404 -0.03 -35.20 -6.40
CA GLU A 404 -0.21 -36.50 -5.74
C GLU A 404 -1.68 -36.94 -5.77
N VAL A 405 -2.59 -36.07 -5.36
CA VAL A 405 -4.02 -36.34 -5.20
C VAL A 405 -4.66 -36.60 -6.55
N GLN A 406 -4.38 -35.74 -7.53
CA GLN A 406 -4.92 -35.85 -8.88
C GLN A 406 -4.17 -36.88 -9.74
N ARG A 407 -3.04 -37.41 -9.26
CA ARG A 407 -2.21 -38.43 -9.91
C ARG A 407 -1.66 -37.98 -11.27
N PHE A 408 -1.13 -36.77 -11.33
CA PHE A 408 -0.48 -36.21 -12.52
C PHE A 408 0.87 -35.57 -12.20
N SER A 409 1.63 -35.16 -13.23
CA SER A 409 2.94 -34.52 -13.04
C SER A 409 2.83 -33.13 -12.40
N ILE A 410 3.89 -32.65 -11.75
CA ILE A 410 3.93 -31.29 -11.16
C ILE A 410 3.57 -30.20 -12.19
N TRP A 411 3.97 -30.34 -13.45
CA TRP A 411 3.62 -29.40 -14.52
C TRP A 411 2.11 -29.31 -14.76
N LYS A 412 1.41 -30.43 -14.66
CA LYS A 412 -0.05 -30.45 -14.71
C LYS A 412 -0.67 -29.85 -13.45
N ALA A 413 0.01 -29.88 -12.30
CA ALA A 413 -0.42 -29.18 -11.09
C ALA A 413 -0.36 -27.67 -11.25
N ILE A 414 0.73 -27.17 -11.84
CA ILE A 414 0.86 -25.74 -12.15
C ILE A 414 -0.26 -25.33 -13.12
N LEU A 415 -0.47 -26.09 -14.20
CA LEU A 415 -1.55 -25.83 -15.14
C LEU A 415 -2.94 -25.89 -14.48
N ASN A 416 -3.16 -26.82 -13.54
CA ASN A 416 -4.39 -26.90 -12.76
C ASN A 416 -4.63 -25.62 -11.94
N ILE A 417 -3.59 -25.11 -11.27
CA ILE A 417 -3.66 -23.87 -10.48
C ILE A 417 -3.96 -22.68 -11.40
N LEU A 418 -3.28 -22.57 -12.54
CA LEU A 418 -3.51 -21.50 -13.50
C LEU A 418 -4.95 -21.51 -14.05
N ILE A 419 -5.47 -22.69 -14.41
CA ILE A 419 -6.87 -22.82 -14.86
C ILE A 419 -7.84 -22.44 -13.73
N ALA A 420 -7.56 -22.87 -12.49
CA ALA A 420 -8.37 -22.53 -11.32
C ALA A 420 -8.33 -21.02 -10.98
N ALA A 421 -7.27 -20.30 -11.40
CA ALA A 421 -7.13 -18.87 -11.20
C ALA A 421 -7.90 -18.02 -12.23
N ILE A 422 -8.28 -18.58 -13.39
CA ILE A 422 -8.97 -17.86 -14.47
C ILE A 422 -10.18 -17.06 -13.98
N PRO A 423 -11.11 -17.60 -13.17
CA PRO A 423 -12.26 -16.83 -12.69
C PRO A 423 -11.85 -15.59 -11.89
N PHE A 424 -10.80 -15.69 -11.07
CA PHE A 424 -10.30 -14.56 -10.28
C PHE A 424 -9.57 -13.54 -11.15
N ILE A 425 -8.81 -14.00 -12.15
CA ILE A 425 -8.17 -13.11 -13.13
C ILE A 425 -9.24 -12.40 -13.94
N LEU A 426 -10.32 -13.07 -14.34
CA LEU A 426 -11.44 -12.46 -15.04
C LEU A 426 -12.19 -11.47 -14.15
N ILE A 427 -12.45 -11.81 -12.88
CA ILE A 427 -13.02 -10.85 -11.93
C ILE A 427 -12.09 -9.66 -11.77
N GLY A 428 -10.79 -9.88 -11.58
CA GLY A 428 -9.77 -8.86 -11.48
C GLY A 428 -9.68 -7.97 -12.71
N ILE A 429 -9.78 -8.55 -13.91
CA ILE A 429 -9.84 -7.81 -15.18
C ILE A 429 -11.18 -7.09 -15.30
N ILE A 430 -12.30 -7.67 -14.87
CA ILE A 430 -13.60 -6.99 -14.92
C ILE A 430 -13.61 -5.80 -13.95
N THR A 431 -13.09 -5.97 -12.73
CA THR A 431 -12.92 -4.90 -11.75
C THR A 431 -11.92 -3.86 -12.21
N ALA A 432 -10.82 -4.30 -12.84
CA ALA A 432 -9.80 -3.42 -13.40
C ALA A 432 -10.27 -2.75 -14.70
N VAL A 433 -11.19 -3.34 -15.47
CA VAL A 433 -11.77 -2.72 -16.67
C VAL A 433 -12.90 -1.79 -16.28
N SER A 434 -13.64 -2.09 -15.21
CA SER A 434 -14.51 -1.11 -14.59
C SER A 434 -13.71 0.04 -13.99
N SER A 435 -12.52 -0.22 -13.42
CA SER A 435 -11.65 0.84 -12.89
C SER A 435 -10.83 1.56 -13.97
N VAL A 436 -10.43 0.92 -15.07
CA VAL A 436 -9.75 1.55 -16.23
C VAL A 436 -10.74 2.36 -17.06
N GLY A 437 -12.04 2.10 -16.93
CA GLY A 437 -13.08 3.03 -17.34
C GLY A 437 -13.25 4.22 -16.38
N GLU A 438 -12.62 4.20 -15.21
CA GLU A 438 -12.77 5.16 -14.10
C GLU A 438 -11.46 5.89 -13.71
N ASP A 439 -10.28 5.48 -14.18
CA ASP A 439 -8.98 6.09 -13.86
C ASP A 439 -8.45 7.00 -14.99
N VAL A 440 -9.10 8.14 -15.19
CA VAL A 440 -8.42 9.33 -15.71
C VAL A 440 -8.67 10.48 -14.75
N GLY A 441 -7.88 10.49 -13.66
CA GLY A 441 -7.72 11.64 -12.77
C GLY A 441 -8.22 11.39 -11.36
N SER A 442 -7.49 10.60 -10.58
CA SER A 442 -7.45 10.77 -9.12
C SER A 442 -6.07 10.41 -8.59
N ASN A 443 -5.07 11.19 -9.01
CA ASN A 443 -3.98 11.48 -8.08
C ASN A 443 -4.50 12.69 -7.30
N GLY A 444 -4.72 12.52 -6.00
CA GLY A 444 -4.72 13.66 -5.10
C GLY A 444 -3.31 14.20 -5.09
N GLU A 445 -3.01 15.06 -6.06
CA GLU A 445 -2.05 16.14 -5.82
C GLU A 445 -2.75 17.03 -4.79
N ASP A 446 -2.06 17.38 -3.71
CA ASP A 446 -2.41 18.59 -2.97
C ASP A 446 -2.30 19.73 -3.99
N ILE A 447 -3.43 20.12 -4.56
CA ILE A 447 -3.47 21.12 -5.61
C ILE A 447 -3.18 22.47 -4.94
N TYR A 448 -1.97 22.97 -5.14
CA TYR A 448 -1.64 24.37 -4.93
C TYR A 448 -2.42 25.18 -5.96
N PHE A 449 -3.50 25.83 -5.51
CA PHE A 449 -4.33 26.68 -6.37
C PHE A 449 -3.74 28.09 -6.42
N GLU A 450 -2.85 28.37 -7.38
CA GLU A 450 -2.61 29.74 -7.81
C GLU A 450 -3.73 30.16 -8.77
N GLU A 451 -4.73 30.89 -8.26
CA GLU A 451 -5.75 31.54 -9.07
C GLU A 451 -5.24 32.94 -9.48
N GLU A 452 -4.76 33.06 -10.72
CA GLU A 452 -4.42 34.35 -11.33
C GLU A 452 -5.70 34.93 -11.98
N GLU A 453 -6.37 35.84 -11.25
CA GLU A 453 -7.39 36.83 -11.69
C GLU A 453 -8.91 36.49 -11.74
N ALA A 454 -9.42 35.34 -11.32
CA ALA A 454 -10.89 35.09 -11.36
C ALA A 454 -11.64 35.32 -10.02
N GLY A 455 -11.80 36.58 -9.61
CA GLY A 455 -12.93 36.99 -8.74
C GLY A 455 -12.67 37.12 -7.24
N LEU A 456 -11.82 38.07 -6.84
CA LEU A 456 -11.71 38.62 -5.48
C LEU A 456 -12.94 39.47 -5.05
N ASN A 457 -14.15 39.09 -5.46
CA ASN A 457 -15.36 39.89 -5.24
C ASN A 457 -16.13 39.53 -3.96
N SER A 458 -15.54 38.80 -3.02
CA SER A 458 -16.10 38.68 -1.67
C SER A 458 -15.07 39.08 -0.61
N GLU A 459 -14.90 40.40 -0.45
CA GLU A 459 -14.06 41.00 0.60
C GLU A 459 -14.68 40.91 2.02
N GLY A 460 -15.54 39.91 2.24
CA GLY A 460 -16.12 39.47 3.50
C GLY A 460 -16.45 37.99 3.37
N ILE A 461 -16.57 37.29 4.51
CA ILE A 461 -16.92 35.85 4.64
C ILE A 461 -17.79 35.42 3.45
N GLY A 462 -17.20 34.69 2.51
CA GLY A 462 -17.69 34.58 1.14
C GLY A 462 -19.14 34.13 1.06
N LEU A 463 -20.02 35.03 0.62
CA LEU A 463 -21.40 34.75 0.26
C LEU A 463 -21.45 34.57 -1.25
N TYR A 464 -21.40 33.33 -1.72
CA TYR A 464 -21.76 33.01 -3.10
C TYR A 464 -23.29 33.09 -3.22
N GLU A 465 -23.78 33.73 -4.28
CA GLU A 465 -25.21 33.75 -4.59
C GLU A 465 -25.71 32.31 -4.82
N GLU A 466 -26.91 32.01 -4.31
CA GLU A 466 -27.55 30.67 -4.25
C GLU A 466 -27.72 29.97 -5.62
N GLU A 467 -27.39 30.63 -6.73
CA GLU A 467 -27.61 30.15 -8.10
C GLU A 467 -26.37 29.48 -8.75
N ASP A 468 -25.14 29.73 -8.28
CA ASP A 468 -23.91 29.14 -8.84
C ASP A 468 -23.30 28.06 -7.92
N LEU A 469 -23.98 26.92 -7.87
CA LEU A 469 -23.60 25.77 -7.03
C LEU A 469 -22.34 25.02 -7.52
N VAL A 470 -21.93 25.22 -8.77
CA VAL A 470 -20.83 24.46 -9.39
C VAL A 470 -19.74 25.39 -9.85
N ARG A 471 -18.51 25.16 -9.39
CA ARG A 471 -17.33 25.83 -9.91
C ARG A 471 -17.01 25.27 -11.28
N LEU A 472 -17.57 25.90 -12.32
CA LEU A 472 -17.56 25.40 -13.70
C LEU A 472 -16.20 24.94 -14.24
N PRO A 473 -15.07 25.68 -14.12
CA PRO A 473 -13.80 25.25 -14.74
C PRO A 473 -13.30 23.89 -14.21
N TYR A 474 -13.55 23.60 -12.93
CA TYR A 474 -13.08 22.40 -12.24
C TYR A 474 -14.17 21.33 -12.12
N GLY A 475 -15.43 21.76 -12.04
CA GLY A 475 -16.62 20.93 -11.97
C GLY A 475 -17.00 20.46 -10.58
N TYR A 476 -16.36 20.91 -9.51
CA TYR A 476 -16.75 20.52 -8.16
C TYR A 476 -17.95 21.35 -7.64
N LEU A 477 -18.71 20.77 -6.71
CA LEU A 477 -19.82 21.41 -6.00
C LEU A 477 -19.26 22.32 -4.91
N ALA A 478 -19.71 23.57 -4.87
CA ALA A 478 -19.50 24.50 -3.77
C ALA A 478 -20.86 24.90 -3.19
N TYR A 479 -21.23 24.34 -2.05
CA TYR A 479 -22.54 24.56 -1.42
C TYR A 479 -22.36 25.34 -0.12
N ASN A 480 -22.81 26.60 -0.11
CA ASN A 480 -22.67 27.51 1.02
C ASN A 480 -23.99 27.62 1.80
N LYS A 481 -23.90 27.61 3.13
CA LYS A 481 -25.00 27.96 4.02
C LYS A 481 -24.55 28.86 5.16
N ILE A 482 -25.33 29.91 5.40
CA ILE A 482 -25.20 30.77 6.57
C ILE A 482 -26.09 30.19 7.67
N ASP A 483 -25.49 29.78 8.77
CA ASP A 483 -26.20 29.23 9.91
C ASP A 483 -26.58 30.31 10.93
N TYR A 484 -25.71 31.31 11.12
CA TYR A 484 -25.88 32.41 12.08
C TYR A 484 -25.37 33.73 11.50
N LEU A 485 -26.18 34.78 11.67
CA LEU A 485 -25.83 36.17 11.37
C LEU A 485 -25.89 36.97 12.67
N GLY A 486 -24.74 37.36 13.22
CA GLY A 486 -24.68 37.96 14.55
C GLY A 486 -25.13 39.41 14.62
N SER A 487 -24.75 40.24 13.64
CA SER A 487 -25.15 41.66 13.61
C SER A 487 -25.15 42.20 12.19
N SER A 488 -25.94 43.24 11.87
CA SER A 488 -25.94 43.90 10.56
C SER A 488 -24.77 44.87 10.35
N ASP A 489 -23.82 44.93 11.28
CA ASP A 489 -22.65 45.80 11.21
C ASP A 489 -21.58 45.22 10.28
N LEU A 490 -20.63 46.07 9.85
CA LEU A 490 -19.57 45.71 8.90
C LEU A 490 -18.69 44.51 9.32
N LEU A 491 -18.63 44.21 10.63
CA LEU A 491 -17.91 43.06 11.18
C LEU A 491 -18.84 42.30 12.13
N SER A 492 -19.45 41.25 11.61
CA SER A 492 -20.43 40.40 12.29
C SER A 492 -19.78 39.08 12.75
N VAL A 493 -20.29 38.53 13.86
CA VAL A 493 -19.94 37.17 14.30
C VAL A 493 -20.82 36.22 13.49
N ASP A 494 -20.38 35.88 12.28
CA ASP A 494 -21.16 35.04 11.38
C ASP A 494 -20.59 33.63 11.28
N LEU A 495 -21.49 32.65 11.28
CA LEU A 495 -21.16 31.27 11.01
C LEU A 495 -21.76 30.88 9.66
N ALA A 496 -20.89 30.67 8.68
CA ALA A 496 -21.23 30.03 7.43
C ALA A 496 -20.43 28.73 7.29
N ARG A 497 -21.05 27.76 6.63
CA ARG A 497 -20.45 26.49 6.24
C ARG A 497 -20.42 26.38 4.73
N THR A 498 -19.30 25.95 4.19
CA THR A 498 -19.13 25.71 2.75
C THR A 498 -18.76 24.26 2.53
N TYR A 499 -19.59 23.51 1.82
CA TYR A 499 -19.27 22.17 1.37
C TYR A 499 -18.58 22.23 0.01
N ILE A 500 -17.43 21.58 -0.10
CA ILE A 500 -16.66 21.48 -1.34
C ILE A 500 -16.52 20.01 -1.69
N SER A 501 -17.11 19.57 -2.82
CA SER A 501 -17.07 18.14 -3.16
C SER A 501 -15.66 17.65 -3.46
N ASP A 502 -14.74 18.51 -3.90
CA ASP A 502 -13.34 18.12 -4.14
C ASP A 502 -12.62 17.71 -2.85
N ALA A 503 -12.97 18.37 -1.75
CA ALA A 503 -12.46 18.06 -0.42
C ALA A 503 -13.24 16.94 0.28
N HIS A 504 -13.98 16.07 -0.43
CA HIS A 504 -14.87 15.07 0.17
C HIS A 504 -14.19 14.10 1.15
N ASN A 505 -12.88 13.89 1.03
CA ASN A 505 -12.10 13.04 1.94
C ASN A 505 -11.51 13.80 3.14
N TRP A 506 -11.55 15.14 3.12
CA TRP A 506 -11.05 15.98 4.20
C TRP A 506 -12.10 16.12 5.31
N ILE A 507 -11.69 15.93 6.56
CA ILE A 507 -12.56 16.05 7.72
C ILE A 507 -12.23 17.35 8.45
N SER A 508 -13.20 18.26 8.51
CA SER A 508 -13.13 19.44 9.38
C SER A 508 -14.01 19.27 10.63
N PRO A 509 -14.09 20.27 11.52
CA PRO A 509 -15.05 20.27 12.62
C PRO A 509 -16.53 20.10 12.21
N PHE A 510 -16.89 20.35 10.94
CA PHE A 510 -18.22 20.06 10.39
C PHE A 510 -18.31 18.75 9.59
N GLY A 511 -17.29 17.91 9.64
CA GLY A 511 -17.26 16.61 8.99
C GLY A 511 -16.69 16.64 7.57
N TYR A 512 -16.93 15.57 6.82
CA TYR A 512 -16.39 15.39 5.47
C TYR A 512 -16.79 16.51 4.50
N GLY A 513 -15.79 17.10 3.84
CA GLY A 513 -15.94 18.11 2.77
C GLY A 513 -16.49 19.46 3.20
N TRP A 514 -16.74 19.69 4.49
CA TRP A 514 -17.22 20.98 5.00
C TRP A 514 -16.08 21.86 5.45
N TYR A 515 -16.21 23.17 5.23
CA TYR A 515 -15.40 24.23 5.80
C TYR A 515 -16.32 25.24 6.48
N PHE A 516 -15.75 26.18 7.24
CA PHE A 516 -16.52 27.23 7.90
C PHE A 516 -15.75 28.53 8.05
N SER A 517 -16.47 29.61 8.33
CA SER A 517 -15.98 31.00 8.32
C SER A 517 -14.73 31.28 9.14
N TYR A 518 -14.47 30.49 10.20
CA TYR A 518 -13.31 30.67 11.08
C TYR A 518 -12.22 29.63 10.86
N TYR A 519 -12.37 28.75 9.87
CA TYR A 519 -11.31 27.83 9.45
C TYR A 519 -10.27 28.59 8.63
N HIS A 520 -9.44 29.37 9.32
CA HIS A 520 -8.48 30.28 8.71
C HIS A 520 -7.13 30.15 9.42
N TYR A 521 -6.10 29.75 8.69
CA TYR A 521 -4.75 29.58 9.26
C TYR A 521 -3.63 29.86 8.27
N LEU A 522 -2.44 30.11 8.81
CA LEU A 522 -1.19 30.24 8.08
C LEU A 522 -0.36 28.97 8.21
N GLU A 523 0.25 28.53 7.12
CA GLU A 523 1.14 27.36 7.07
C GLU A 523 2.40 27.65 6.26
N GLN A 524 3.55 27.22 6.78
CA GLN A 524 4.84 27.42 6.14
C GLN A 524 4.93 26.52 4.91
N GLN A 525 5.23 27.11 3.74
CA GLN A 525 5.36 26.37 2.48
C GLN A 525 6.83 26.08 2.19
N ASP A 526 7.66 27.12 2.16
CA ASP A 526 9.12 27.02 2.08
C ASP A 526 9.80 28.15 2.88
N GLU A 527 11.13 28.30 2.83
CA GLU A 527 11.85 29.34 3.59
C GLU A 527 11.46 30.79 3.24
N GLN A 528 10.84 31.02 2.08
CA GLN A 528 10.49 32.33 1.54
C GLN A 528 8.99 32.52 1.30
N SER A 529 8.16 31.50 1.52
CA SER A 529 6.72 31.56 1.27
C SER A 529 5.86 31.05 2.42
N ILE A 530 4.73 31.72 2.63
CA ILE A 530 3.72 31.37 3.63
C ILE A 530 2.37 31.21 2.93
N GLY A 531 1.70 30.09 3.18
CA GLY A 531 0.36 29.80 2.69
C GLY A 531 -0.70 30.27 3.67
N GLU A 532 -1.72 30.95 3.19
CA GLU A 532 -2.95 31.28 3.91
C GLU A 532 -4.06 30.34 3.42
N ILE A 533 -4.64 29.58 4.35
CA ILE A 533 -5.76 28.69 4.06
C ILE A 533 -7.00 29.26 4.71
N ARG A 534 -8.05 29.52 3.91
CA ARG A 534 -9.31 30.11 4.36
C ARG A 534 -10.45 29.10 4.41
N GLY A 535 -11.60 29.53 4.92
CA GLY A 535 -12.83 28.74 5.02
C GLY A 535 -13.49 28.39 3.67
N ASP A 536 -12.86 28.76 2.56
CA ASP A 536 -13.20 28.38 1.19
C ASP A 536 -12.26 27.31 0.60
N TYR A 537 -11.35 26.76 1.42
CA TYR A 537 -10.36 25.74 1.07
C TYR A 537 -9.24 26.17 0.12
N TYR A 538 -9.19 27.45 -0.27
CA TYR A 538 -8.13 27.93 -1.13
C TYR A 538 -6.86 28.26 -0.35
N LEU A 539 -5.72 27.95 -0.96
CA LEU A 539 -4.38 28.25 -0.47
C LEU A 539 -3.85 29.49 -1.20
N TYR A 540 -3.71 30.60 -0.48
CA TYR A 540 -3.10 31.82 -0.99
C TYR A 540 -1.64 31.89 -0.57
N VAL A 541 -0.72 31.86 -1.54
CA VAL A 541 0.73 31.81 -1.26
C VAL A 541 1.33 33.21 -1.26
N TYR A 542 1.86 33.63 -0.12
CA TYR A 542 2.54 34.90 0.08
C TYR A 542 4.05 34.72 -0.03
N GLU A 543 4.70 35.50 -0.89
CA GLU A 543 6.14 35.46 -1.12
C GLU A 543 6.87 36.61 -0.41
N LEU A 544 8.03 36.31 0.17
CA LEU A 544 8.85 37.27 0.91
C LEU A 544 9.42 38.35 -0.03
N GLN A 545 9.05 39.61 0.21
CA GLN A 545 9.49 40.72 -0.62
C GLN A 545 10.61 41.55 0.01
N ASN A 546 10.62 41.69 1.35
CA ASN A 546 11.55 42.59 2.03
C ASN A 546 11.93 42.10 3.43
N GLN A 547 13.25 42.04 3.70
CA GLN A 547 13.80 41.85 5.05
C GLN A 547 14.40 43.17 5.52
N SER A 548 13.67 43.89 6.37
CA SER A 548 14.19 45.10 7.01
C SER A 548 15.19 44.75 8.14
N LEU A 549 16.23 45.59 8.33
CA LEU A 549 17.20 45.50 9.44
C LEU A 549 16.56 45.53 10.86
N ALA A 550 15.24 45.77 10.97
CA ALA A 550 14.48 45.85 12.21
C ALA A 550 13.56 44.64 12.47
N SER A 551 13.90 43.43 11.99
CA SER A 551 13.18 42.17 12.25
C SER A 551 11.73 42.10 11.76
N LYS A 552 11.37 42.92 10.77
CA LYS A 552 10.05 42.93 10.14
C LYS A 552 10.15 42.28 8.75
N GLU A 553 9.57 41.09 8.62
CA GLU A 553 9.42 40.36 7.35
C GLU A 553 8.07 40.74 6.73
N GLU A 554 8.09 41.14 5.46
CA GLU A 554 6.89 41.47 4.68
C GLU A 554 6.81 40.55 3.45
N TYR A 555 5.63 39.95 3.29
CA TYR A 555 5.29 39.04 2.21
C TYR A 555 4.10 39.62 1.42
N ILE A 556 4.07 39.34 0.11
CA ILE A 556 3.01 39.79 -0.80
C ILE A 556 2.38 38.59 -1.51
N LEU A 557 1.10 38.69 -1.83
CA LEU A 557 0.44 37.72 -2.71
C LEU A 557 0.75 38.11 -4.17
N PRO A 558 1.43 37.28 -4.99
CA PRO A 558 1.82 37.66 -6.36
C PRO A 558 0.62 38.03 -7.24
N ALA A 559 -0.46 37.26 -7.16
CA ALA A 559 -1.72 37.50 -7.88
C ALA A 559 -2.47 38.76 -7.41
N SER A 560 -2.11 39.33 -6.25
CA SER A 560 -2.73 40.54 -5.70
C SER A 560 -1.77 41.28 -4.77
N PRO A 561 -0.82 42.06 -5.32
CA PRO A 561 0.26 42.69 -4.55
C PRO A 561 -0.18 43.66 -3.45
N ASP A 562 -1.45 44.09 -3.46
CA ASP A 562 -2.03 44.93 -2.42
C ASP A 562 -2.39 44.14 -1.15
N TYR A 563 -2.40 42.81 -1.20
CA TYR A 563 -2.57 41.92 -0.05
C TYR A 563 -1.20 41.70 0.61
N LYS A 564 -1.08 42.13 1.87
CA LYS A 564 0.22 42.16 2.57
C LYS A 564 0.18 41.33 3.82
N LEU A 565 1.06 40.34 3.90
CA LEU A 565 1.32 39.57 5.12
C LEU A 565 2.56 40.12 5.81
N THR A 566 2.44 40.45 7.08
CA THR A 566 3.50 41.07 7.89
C THR A 566 3.78 40.24 9.13
N LYS A 567 5.04 39.89 9.37
CA LYS A 567 5.49 39.34 10.65
C LYS A 567 5.67 40.47 11.67
N LEU A 568 4.87 40.44 12.73
CA LEU A 568 4.88 41.44 13.81
C LEU A 568 5.82 41.01 14.95
N ALA A 569 5.82 39.71 15.28
CA ALA A 569 6.70 39.07 16.25
C ALA A 569 6.83 37.57 15.90
N GLU A 570 7.62 36.80 16.66
CA GLU A 570 7.82 35.36 16.46
C GLU A 570 6.48 34.60 16.36
N ASN A 571 5.53 34.91 17.25
CA ASN A 571 4.20 34.25 17.30
C ASN A 571 3.06 35.19 16.89
N ALA A 572 3.33 36.19 16.04
CA ALA A 572 2.31 37.15 15.62
C ALA A 572 2.50 37.58 14.17
N TYR A 573 1.54 37.19 13.33
CA TYR A 573 1.47 37.56 11.92
C TYR A 573 0.19 38.34 11.65
N ARG A 574 0.20 39.21 10.65
CA ARG A 574 -0.98 39.98 10.24
C ARG A 574 -1.10 40.07 8.73
N ILE A 575 -2.29 39.78 8.20
CA ILE A 575 -2.66 40.08 6.82
C ILE A 575 -3.44 41.39 6.81
N ASP A 576 -3.03 42.33 5.97
CA ASP A 576 -3.72 43.59 5.68
C ASP A 576 -4.34 43.52 4.26
N LEU A 577 -5.65 43.69 4.15
CA LEU A 577 -6.38 43.69 2.87
C LEU A 577 -6.71 45.12 2.41
N PRO A 578 -6.83 45.34 1.09
CA PRO A 578 -7.22 46.65 0.52
C PRO A 578 -8.58 47.15 1.01
N SER A 579 -9.49 46.22 1.30
CA SER A 579 -10.82 46.45 1.85
C SER A 579 -10.82 47.09 3.25
N GLY A 580 -9.69 47.10 3.95
CA GLY A 580 -9.56 47.60 5.32
C GLY A 580 -9.71 46.50 6.38
N PHE A 581 -9.87 45.24 5.98
CA PHE A 581 -9.81 44.09 6.87
C PHE A 581 -8.38 43.75 7.27
N GLN A 582 -8.21 43.30 8.51
CA GLN A 582 -6.97 42.87 9.11
C GLN A 582 -7.18 41.56 9.85
N TYR A 583 -6.41 40.54 9.50
CA TYR A 583 -6.43 39.23 10.15
C TYR A 583 -5.13 39.05 10.92
N THR A 584 -5.20 38.63 12.18
CA THR A 584 -4.01 38.37 13.01
C THR A 584 -3.93 36.90 13.39
N PHE A 585 -2.73 36.32 13.41
CA PHE A 585 -2.49 34.89 13.60
C PHE A 585 -1.43 34.63 14.67
N ASN A 586 -1.53 33.49 15.38
CA ASN A 586 -0.53 33.06 16.37
C ASN A 586 0.66 32.35 15.70
N GLY A 587 1.48 33.09 14.94
CA GLY A 587 2.63 32.48 14.25
C GLY A 587 2.23 31.88 12.90
N VAL A 588 2.95 30.84 12.49
CA VAL A 588 2.74 30.08 11.25
C VAL A 588 2.88 28.61 11.58
N LYS A 589 1.93 27.79 11.12
CA LYS A 589 1.98 26.34 11.31
C LYS A 589 3.21 25.78 10.58
N SER A 590 4.05 25.06 11.30
CA SER A 590 5.29 24.46 10.77
C SER A 590 5.62 23.16 11.49
N GLU A 591 6.61 22.40 11.00
CA GLU A 591 7.10 21.21 11.71
C GLU A 591 7.56 21.52 13.15
N THR A 592 8.09 22.72 13.38
CA THR A 592 8.58 23.18 14.69
C THR A 592 7.51 23.80 15.57
N ASP A 593 6.41 24.27 14.97
CA ASP A 593 5.26 24.85 15.67
C ASP A 593 3.94 24.35 15.05
N PRO A 594 3.50 23.13 15.42
CA PRO A 594 2.27 22.54 14.89
C PRO A 594 0.99 23.26 15.35
N ASP A 595 1.08 24.02 16.45
CA ASP A 595 -0.03 24.77 17.05
C ASP A 595 -0.09 26.22 16.56
N GLY A 596 0.90 26.65 15.78
CA GLY A 596 0.98 27.97 15.17
C GLY A 596 -0.01 28.18 14.03
N GLY A 597 -0.14 29.43 13.60
CA GLY A 597 -0.86 29.78 12.37
C GLY A 597 -2.37 29.97 12.50
N ARG A 598 -2.99 29.70 13.64
CA ARG A 598 -4.44 29.91 13.88
C ARG A 598 -4.80 31.40 13.86
N LEU A 599 -5.97 31.72 13.30
CA LEU A 599 -6.53 33.07 13.32
C LEU A 599 -6.95 33.47 14.76
N MET A 600 -6.44 34.60 15.24
CA MET A 600 -6.66 35.11 16.60
C MET A 600 -7.66 36.27 16.66
N SER A 601 -7.62 37.17 15.68
CA SER A 601 -8.60 38.25 15.60
C SER A 601 -8.77 38.77 14.18
N ILE A 602 -9.99 39.24 13.93
CA ILE A 602 -10.42 39.94 12.72
C ILE A 602 -10.73 41.38 13.11
N HIS A 603 -10.15 42.34 12.42
CA HIS A 603 -10.37 43.76 12.65
C HIS A 603 -10.69 44.46 11.32
N HIS A 604 -11.56 45.45 11.34
CA HIS A 604 -11.83 46.31 10.20
C HIS A 604 -11.63 47.77 10.62
N GLN A 605 -11.04 48.60 9.75
CA GLN A 605 -10.70 50.01 10.06
C GLN A 605 -11.87 50.86 10.56
N GLN A 606 -13.11 50.47 10.27
CA GLN A 606 -14.34 51.18 10.64
C GLN A 606 -15.22 50.40 11.63
N GLY A 607 -14.78 49.24 12.15
CA GLY A 607 -15.59 48.32 12.94
C GLY A 607 -14.92 47.83 14.24
N SER A 608 -15.72 47.20 15.10
CA SER A 608 -15.19 46.53 16.31
C SER A 608 -14.53 45.21 15.93
N ALA A 609 -13.40 44.86 16.55
CA ALA A 609 -12.72 43.59 16.30
C ALA A 609 -13.51 42.37 16.80
N VAL A 610 -13.39 41.24 16.11
CA VAL A 610 -13.80 39.91 16.55
C VAL A 610 -12.56 39.16 17.03
N SER A 611 -12.56 38.72 18.29
CA SER A 611 -11.52 37.87 18.88
C SER A 611 -11.94 36.40 18.88
N LEU A 612 -10.98 35.51 18.66
CA LEU A 612 -11.16 34.06 18.61
C LEU A 612 -10.42 33.41 19.78
N GLU A 613 -11.10 32.54 20.51
CA GLU A 613 -10.57 31.81 21.67
C GLU A 613 -10.55 30.31 21.37
N TYR A 614 -9.44 29.65 21.71
CA TYR A 614 -9.21 28.23 21.45
C TYR A 614 -8.96 27.48 22.76
N ASP A 615 -9.29 26.18 22.79
CA ASP A 615 -8.94 25.31 23.90
C ASP A 615 -7.50 24.75 23.79
N ASP A 616 -7.09 23.97 24.80
CA ASP A 616 -5.77 23.32 24.87
C ASP A 616 -5.50 22.34 23.71
N LYS A 617 -6.54 21.95 22.96
CA LYS A 617 -6.43 21.09 21.76
C LYS A 617 -6.44 21.89 20.47
N GLY A 618 -6.48 23.22 20.55
CA GLY A 618 -6.51 24.09 19.38
C GLY A 618 -7.86 24.20 18.69
N ARG A 619 -8.96 23.79 19.36
CA ARG A 619 -10.30 23.88 18.79
C ARG A 619 -10.91 25.24 19.14
N LEU A 620 -11.53 25.89 18.17
CA LEU A 620 -12.20 27.18 18.38
C LEU A 620 -13.35 26.99 19.37
N THR A 621 -13.33 27.69 20.50
CA THR A 621 -14.39 27.61 21.52
C THR A 621 -15.27 28.83 21.54
N ARG A 622 -14.76 29.99 21.09
CA ARG A 622 -15.52 31.24 21.09
C ARG A 622 -15.05 32.22 20.03
N ALA A 623 -16.00 32.87 19.37
CA ALA A 623 -15.78 34.08 18.58
C ALA A 623 -16.59 35.22 19.22
N ALA A 624 -15.98 36.36 19.56
CA ALA A 624 -16.64 37.41 20.32
C ALA A 624 -16.22 38.82 19.90
N LYS A 625 -17.15 39.77 19.99
CA LYS A 625 -16.92 41.22 19.85
C LYS A 625 -16.84 41.89 21.23
N GLN A 626 -16.26 43.10 21.26
CA GLN A 626 -16.19 43.91 22.48
C GLN A 626 -17.57 44.39 23.00
N ASP A 627 -18.57 44.45 22.12
CA ASP A 627 -19.95 44.83 22.48
C ASP A 627 -20.72 43.72 23.22
N GLY A 628 -20.12 42.52 23.34
CA GLY A 628 -20.70 41.37 24.02
C GLY A 628 -21.39 40.37 23.09
N THR A 629 -21.47 40.63 21.78
CA THR A 629 -21.95 39.67 20.77
C THR A 629 -20.97 38.50 20.68
N PHE A 630 -21.45 37.26 20.70
CA PHE A 630 -20.57 36.09 20.59
C PHE A 630 -21.24 34.85 19.99
N ALA A 631 -20.41 33.93 19.52
CA ALA A 631 -20.77 32.55 19.22
C ALA A 631 -19.84 31.62 19.99
N GLU A 632 -20.40 30.73 20.80
CA GLU A 632 -19.70 29.67 21.53
C GLU A 632 -19.86 28.34 20.79
N PHE A 633 -18.77 27.59 20.66
CA PHE A 633 -18.71 26.34 19.90
C PHE A 633 -18.51 25.17 20.85
N HIS A 634 -19.40 24.17 20.75
CA HIS A 634 -19.36 22.96 21.57
C HIS A 634 -19.04 21.74 20.74
N TYR A 635 -18.23 20.84 21.30
CA TYR A 635 -17.67 19.71 20.56
C TYR A 635 -17.95 18.37 21.23
N THR A 636 -18.05 17.32 20.40
CA THR A 636 -17.85 15.93 20.79
C THR A 636 -16.73 15.33 19.96
N GLY A 637 -15.60 14.98 20.59
CA GLY A 637 -14.38 14.66 19.84
C GLY A 637 -13.88 15.91 19.09
N GLU A 638 -13.66 15.80 17.78
CA GLU A 638 -13.22 16.91 16.93
C GLU A 638 -14.37 17.61 16.17
N LEU A 639 -15.61 17.14 16.34
CA LEU A 639 -16.78 17.65 15.63
C LEU A 639 -17.57 18.66 16.46
N ILE A 640 -17.97 19.78 15.85
CA ILE A 640 -18.87 20.78 16.45
C ILE A 640 -20.27 20.17 16.54
N THR A 641 -20.82 20.05 17.74
CA THR A 641 -22.17 19.52 17.96
C THR A 641 -23.21 20.60 18.22
N SER A 642 -22.79 21.76 18.71
CA SER A 642 -23.67 22.93 18.80
C SER A 642 -22.93 24.25 18.80
N VAL A 643 -23.63 25.28 18.37
CA VAL A 643 -23.18 26.68 18.44
C VAL A 643 -24.25 27.50 19.15
N VAL A 644 -23.83 28.28 20.15
CA VAL A 644 -24.73 29.07 21.00
C VAL A 644 -24.36 30.55 20.90
N ASP A 645 -25.36 31.39 20.62
CA ASP A 645 -25.17 32.85 20.55
C ASP A 645 -25.32 33.55 21.91
N GLU A 646 -25.08 34.86 21.96
CA GLU A 646 -25.19 35.65 23.19
C GLU A 646 -26.60 35.73 23.79
N THR A 647 -27.63 35.38 23.01
CA THR A 647 -29.03 35.36 23.46
C THR A 647 -29.48 33.98 23.93
N GLY A 648 -28.63 32.96 23.79
CA GLY A 648 -28.89 31.58 24.16
C GLY A 648 -29.59 30.78 23.06
N ASN A 649 -29.66 31.28 21.81
CA ASN A 649 -30.13 30.47 20.71
C ASN A 649 -29.07 29.42 20.37
N GLU A 650 -29.51 28.16 20.23
CA GLU A 650 -28.62 27.03 19.97
C GLU A 650 -28.93 26.43 18.59
N ILE A 651 -27.90 26.34 17.74
CA ILE A 651 -27.90 25.53 16.52
C ILE A 651 -27.27 24.18 16.84
N ARG A 652 -27.91 23.08 16.47
CA ARG A 652 -27.40 21.72 16.73
C ARG A 652 -27.05 20.97 15.45
N TYR A 653 -25.95 20.24 15.50
CA TYR A 653 -25.38 19.49 14.38
C TYR A 653 -25.32 18.00 14.73
N GLU A 654 -25.91 17.16 13.88
CA GLU A 654 -26.00 15.71 14.06
C GLU A 654 -25.22 14.99 12.96
N TYR A 655 -24.43 13.98 13.35
CA TYR A 655 -23.49 13.30 12.46
C TYR A 655 -23.72 11.79 12.41
N LEU A 656 -23.34 11.19 11.29
CA LEU A 656 -23.19 9.75 11.13
C LEU A 656 -21.89 9.48 10.39
N ASN A 657 -20.96 8.73 11.00
CA ASN A 657 -19.65 8.42 10.41
C ASN A 657 -18.89 9.69 9.93
N ASN A 658 -18.87 10.75 10.76
CA ASN A 658 -18.27 12.05 10.45
C ASN A 658 -18.91 12.81 9.26
N GLU A 659 -20.06 12.36 8.76
CA GLU A 659 -20.86 13.10 7.79
C GLU A 659 -21.95 13.89 8.52
N LEU A 660 -22.03 15.20 8.28
CA LEU A 660 -23.09 16.04 8.85
C LEU A 660 -24.43 15.65 8.25
N ARG A 661 -25.34 15.08 9.05
CA ARG A 661 -26.64 14.57 8.58
C ARG A 661 -27.78 15.54 8.79
N THR A 662 -27.75 16.31 9.87
CA THR A 662 -28.85 17.21 10.20
C THR A 662 -28.32 18.45 10.91
N VAL A 663 -28.87 19.59 10.53
CA VAL A 663 -28.70 20.87 11.22
C VAL A 663 -30.06 21.30 11.73
N ARG A 664 -30.17 21.60 13.02
CA ARG A 664 -31.41 22.07 13.65
C ARG A 664 -31.23 23.49 14.13
N PHE A 665 -32.09 24.37 13.64
CA PHE A 665 -32.11 25.78 14.00
C PHE A 665 -32.94 26.04 15.26
N PRO A 666 -32.75 27.20 15.93
CA PRO A 666 -33.43 27.54 17.18
C PRO A 666 -34.96 27.60 17.07
N ASP A 667 -35.48 27.95 15.89
CA ASP A 667 -36.91 28.00 15.58
C ASP A 667 -37.53 26.61 15.33
N GLY A 668 -36.73 25.54 15.38
CA GLY A 668 -37.13 24.16 15.13
C GLY A 668 -37.08 23.75 13.65
N ALA A 669 -36.71 24.65 12.74
CA ALA A 669 -36.42 24.30 11.35
C ALA A 669 -35.19 23.37 11.28
N SER A 670 -35.10 22.58 10.21
CA SER A 670 -33.95 21.72 10.00
C SER A 670 -33.60 21.53 8.55
N GLU A 671 -32.30 21.39 8.29
CA GLU A 671 -31.75 20.90 7.02
C GLU A 671 -31.19 19.50 7.20
N THR A 672 -31.25 18.68 6.15
CA THR A 672 -30.65 17.35 6.17
C THR A 672 -29.85 17.07 4.91
N TYR A 673 -28.77 16.31 5.08
CA TYR A 673 -27.81 16.01 4.03
C TYR A 673 -27.63 14.49 3.85
N GLU A 674 -27.61 14.05 2.60
CA GLU A 674 -27.28 12.69 2.22
C GLU A 674 -26.01 12.66 1.38
N TYR A 675 -25.19 11.64 1.61
CA TYR A 675 -23.91 11.45 0.93
C TYR A 675 -23.91 10.16 0.11
N ASP A 676 -23.06 10.11 -0.92
CA ASP A 676 -22.77 8.88 -1.63
C ASP A 676 -21.68 8.04 -0.91
N ALA A 677 -21.29 6.92 -1.53
CA ALA A 677 -20.29 6.01 -0.94
C ALA A 677 -18.87 6.60 -0.84
N PHE A 678 -18.63 7.77 -1.45
CA PHE A 678 -17.37 8.49 -1.45
C PHE A 678 -17.44 9.75 -0.57
N HIS A 679 -18.43 9.88 0.32
CA HIS A 679 -18.63 11.07 1.15
C HIS A 679 -18.94 12.36 0.35
N ARG A 680 -19.47 12.21 -0.88
CA ARG A 680 -19.90 13.36 -1.70
C ARG A 680 -21.35 13.72 -1.46
N LEU A 681 -21.65 15.00 -1.28
CA LEU A 681 -23.01 15.49 -1.03
C LEU A 681 -23.93 15.14 -2.19
N LYS A 682 -24.89 14.26 -1.94
CA LYS A 682 -25.78 13.69 -2.95
C LYS A 682 -27.17 14.31 -2.90
N VAL A 683 -27.71 14.56 -1.71
CA VAL A 683 -29.03 15.16 -1.53
C VAL A 683 -28.97 16.19 -0.42
N VAL A 684 -29.63 17.32 -0.64
CA VAL A 684 -29.90 18.33 0.38
C VAL A 684 -31.40 18.52 0.48
N HIS A 685 -31.93 18.45 1.70
CA HIS A 685 -33.27 18.94 2.01
C HIS A 685 -33.12 20.25 2.77
N ALA A 686 -33.41 21.35 2.10
CA ALA A 686 -33.30 22.70 2.65
C ALA A 686 -34.48 23.05 3.56
N VAL A 687 -34.31 24.09 4.39
CA VAL A 687 -35.33 24.55 5.35
C VAL A 687 -36.66 24.90 4.69
N ASP A 688 -36.63 25.49 3.49
CA ASP A 688 -37.80 25.91 2.73
C ASP A 688 -38.59 24.73 2.11
N GLY A 689 -38.11 23.50 2.31
CA GLY A 689 -38.67 22.27 1.74
C GLY A 689 -38.14 21.96 0.34
N THR A 690 -37.26 22.79 -0.23
CA THR A 690 -36.61 22.51 -1.50
C THR A 690 -35.62 21.35 -1.34
N THR A 691 -35.66 20.40 -2.26
CA THR A 691 -34.73 19.29 -2.33
C THR A 691 -33.79 19.47 -3.52
N TYR A 692 -32.48 19.45 -3.27
CA TYR A 692 -31.46 19.42 -4.32
C TYR A 692 -30.85 18.02 -4.39
N GLU A 693 -30.75 17.46 -5.59
CA GLU A 693 -30.02 16.22 -5.84
C GLU A 693 -28.83 16.50 -6.75
N TYR A 694 -27.64 16.06 -6.34
CA TYR A 694 -26.42 16.17 -7.11
C TYR A 694 -26.01 14.80 -7.64
N SER A 695 -25.58 14.78 -8.88
CA SER A 695 -25.00 13.62 -9.53
C SER A 695 -23.61 13.96 -10.03
N TYR A 696 -22.69 13.03 -9.88
CA TYR A 696 -21.29 13.20 -10.23
C TYR A 696 -20.92 12.29 -11.41
N GLU A 697 -19.91 12.68 -12.18
CA GLU A 697 -19.29 11.81 -13.17
C GLU A 697 -18.69 10.58 -12.45
N LYS A 698 -18.73 9.41 -13.10
CA LYS A 698 -18.20 8.18 -12.50
C LYS A 698 -16.68 8.17 -12.41
N THR A 699 -16.02 8.86 -13.33
CA THR A 699 -14.57 8.78 -13.56
C THR A 699 -13.81 9.93 -12.92
N ARG A 700 -14.53 10.96 -12.43
CA ARG A 700 -13.97 12.21 -11.90
C ARG A 700 -14.91 12.80 -10.86
N ASN A 701 -14.37 13.61 -9.96
CA ASN A 701 -15.13 14.26 -8.91
C ASN A 701 -15.90 15.52 -9.37
N ARG A 702 -16.53 15.46 -10.53
CA ARG A 702 -17.23 16.59 -11.17
C ARG A 702 -18.73 16.39 -11.19
N VAL A 703 -19.48 17.46 -10.97
CA VAL A 703 -20.94 17.47 -10.99
C VAL A 703 -21.42 17.23 -12.42
N ALA A 704 -22.00 16.07 -12.68
CA ALA A 704 -22.63 15.74 -13.96
C ALA A 704 -24.01 16.40 -14.11
N GLY A 705 -24.72 16.62 -13.00
CA GLY A 705 -26.02 17.27 -13.04
C GLY A 705 -26.69 17.48 -11.70
N ILE A 706 -27.65 18.40 -11.71
CA ILE A 706 -28.40 18.89 -10.56
C ILE A 706 -29.88 18.73 -10.84
N LYS A 707 -30.63 18.27 -9.84
CA LYS A 707 -32.09 18.33 -9.84
C LYS A 707 -32.58 19.18 -8.67
N ARG A 708 -33.70 19.85 -8.89
CA ARG A 708 -34.46 20.57 -7.86
C ARG A 708 -35.85 19.99 -7.77
N ASN A 709 -36.24 19.51 -6.60
CA ASN A 709 -37.52 18.85 -6.33
C ASN A 709 -37.81 17.70 -7.32
N GLY A 710 -36.78 16.89 -7.61
CA GLY A 710 -36.85 15.78 -8.57
C GLY A 710 -36.86 16.18 -10.05
N HIS A 711 -36.97 17.48 -10.37
CA HIS A 711 -36.92 17.99 -11.74
C HIS A 711 -35.49 18.34 -12.15
N HIS A 712 -35.12 18.02 -13.39
CA HIS A 712 -33.82 18.41 -13.94
C HIS A 712 -33.66 19.92 -13.89
N LEU A 713 -32.54 20.40 -13.33
CA LEU A 713 -32.20 21.82 -13.27
C LEU A 713 -31.05 22.12 -14.24
N PHE A 714 -29.91 21.45 -14.06
CA PHE A 714 -28.74 21.59 -14.92
C PHE A 714 -28.03 20.25 -15.16
N SER A 715 -27.40 20.09 -16.32
CA SER A 715 -26.35 19.10 -16.55
C SER A 715 -25.13 19.74 -17.18
N TYR A 716 -23.97 19.12 -16.96
CA TYR A 716 -22.69 19.68 -17.39
C TYR A 716 -21.94 18.69 -18.26
N LYS A 717 -21.26 19.23 -19.27
CA LYS A 717 -20.28 18.51 -20.08
C LYS A 717 -18.98 19.29 -20.07
N TYR A 718 -17.95 18.68 -19.50
CA TYR A 718 -16.62 19.26 -19.39
C TYR A 718 -15.74 18.79 -20.54
N LEU A 719 -15.15 19.74 -21.27
CA LEU A 719 -14.11 19.58 -22.27
C LEU A 719 -12.81 20.20 -21.73
N GLU A 720 -11.71 20.11 -22.48
CA GLU A 720 -10.37 20.56 -22.03
C GLU A 720 -10.36 22.03 -21.58
N ASN A 721 -10.82 22.94 -22.44
CA ASN A 721 -10.89 24.39 -22.19
C ASN A 721 -12.31 24.95 -22.39
N GLU A 722 -13.32 24.09 -22.28
CA GLU A 722 -14.73 24.48 -22.46
C GLU A 722 -15.65 23.70 -21.53
N VAL A 723 -16.64 24.36 -20.95
CA VAL A 723 -17.73 23.73 -20.19
C VAL A 723 -19.05 24.06 -20.87
N VAL A 724 -19.84 23.03 -21.13
CA VAL A 724 -21.18 23.17 -21.69
C VAL A 724 -22.20 22.83 -20.62
N GLN A 725 -22.96 23.84 -20.19
CA GLN A 725 -24.10 23.67 -19.30
C GLN A 725 -25.37 23.49 -20.13
N TYR A 726 -26.20 22.53 -19.77
CA TYR A 726 -27.55 22.34 -20.30
C TYR A 726 -28.56 22.66 -19.22
N ASP A 727 -29.55 23.47 -19.53
CA ASP A 727 -30.67 23.76 -18.61
C ASP A 727 -31.79 22.73 -18.71
N ALA A 728 -32.84 22.94 -17.91
CA ALA A 728 -34.03 22.08 -17.88
C ALA A 728 -34.78 21.94 -19.22
N GLN A 729 -34.48 22.77 -20.23
CA GLN A 729 -35.04 22.70 -21.59
C GLN A 729 -34.01 22.22 -22.63
N ASP A 730 -32.90 21.62 -22.18
CA ASP A 730 -31.75 21.19 -23.01
C ASP A 730 -31.11 22.34 -23.81
N ARG A 731 -31.33 23.60 -23.40
CA ARG A 731 -30.65 24.74 -24.00
C ARG A 731 -29.23 24.80 -23.45
N LYS A 732 -28.28 25.09 -24.34
CA LYS A 732 -26.84 25.06 -24.01
C LYS A 732 -26.30 26.46 -23.76
N THR A 733 -25.49 26.59 -22.72
CA THR A 733 -24.59 27.74 -22.48
C THR A 733 -23.17 27.22 -22.45
N ARG A 734 -22.25 27.88 -23.17
CA ARG A 734 -20.84 27.45 -23.27
C ARG A 734 -19.94 28.45 -22.57
N TYR A 735 -19.04 27.96 -21.75
CA TYR A 735 -18.02 28.73 -21.06
C TYR A 735 -16.65 28.29 -21.59
N ILE A 736 -15.85 29.22 -22.07
CA ILE A 736 -14.55 28.97 -22.70
C ILE A 736 -13.47 29.59 -21.82
N TYR A 737 -12.46 28.79 -21.51
CA TYR A 737 -11.39 29.14 -20.60
C TYR A 737 -10.04 29.17 -21.31
N ASP A 738 -9.06 29.86 -20.75
CA ASP A 738 -7.66 29.69 -21.12
C ASP A 738 -7.05 28.45 -20.45
N ASP A 739 -5.75 28.21 -20.71
CA ASP A 739 -5.03 27.08 -20.15
C ASP A 739 -4.88 27.19 -18.61
N ASN A 740 -4.98 28.40 -18.05
CA ASN A 740 -4.96 28.70 -16.62
C ASN A 740 -6.36 28.64 -15.97
N LYS A 741 -7.39 28.22 -16.73
CA LYS A 741 -8.79 28.13 -16.29
C LYS A 741 -9.48 29.48 -16.01
N ASN A 742 -8.95 30.57 -16.55
CA ASN A 742 -9.63 31.87 -16.53
C ASN A 742 -10.69 31.95 -17.62
N LEU A 743 -11.86 32.51 -17.28
CA LEU A 743 -12.99 32.60 -18.21
C LEU A 743 -12.72 33.66 -19.28
N ILE A 744 -12.49 33.21 -20.52
CA ILE A 744 -12.30 34.10 -21.69
C ILE A 744 -13.67 34.55 -22.24
N LYS A 745 -14.59 33.60 -22.40
CA LYS A 745 -15.82 33.84 -23.17
C LYS A 745 -16.98 32.97 -22.70
N THR A 746 -18.14 33.58 -22.57
CA THR A 746 -19.43 32.90 -22.39
C THR A 746 -20.28 33.05 -23.65
N ILE A 747 -20.89 31.97 -24.11
CA ILE A 747 -21.84 31.94 -25.22
C ILE A 747 -23.18 31.48 -24.68
N ASP A 748 -24.13 32.41 -24.58
CA ASP A 748 -25.45 32.12 -24.03
C ASP A 748 -26.28 31.20 -24.96
N HIS A 749 -27.45 30.79 -24.48
CA HIS A 749 -28.36 29.93 -25.25
C HIS A 749 -28.91 30.54 -26.54
N ASN A 750 -28.83 31.86 -26.71
CA ASN A 750 -29.22 32.56 -27.93
C ASN A 750 -28.04 32.71 -28.91
N GLY A 751 -26.84 32.24 -28.54
CA GLY A 751 -25.62 32.40 -29.31
C GLY A 751 -24.98 33.78 -29.17
N ARG A 752 -25.39 34.58 -28.18
CA ARG A 752 -24.74 35.85 -27.86
C ARG A 752 -23.44 35.56 -27.12
N GLU A 753 -22.36 36.16 -27.61
CA GLU A 753 -21.06 36.09 -26.96
C GLU A 753 -20.92 37.23 -25.94
N ILE A 754 -20.45 36.89 -24.75
CA ILE A 754 -20.07 37.79 -23.66
C ILE A 754 -18.60 37.48 -23.37
N THR A 755 -17.72 38.42 -23.67
CA THR A 755 -16.27 38.29 -23.41
C THR A 755 -15.96 39.04 -22.12
N ASN A 756 -15.15 38.44 -21.25
CA ASN A 756 -14.68 39.07 -20.02
C ASN A 756 -13.51 40.01 -20.31
#